data_AF-A0A7N6C0G4-F1
#
_entry.id   AF-A0A7N6C0G4-F1
#
_cell.length_a   1.000
_cell.length_b   1.000
_cell.length_c   1.000
_cell.angle_alpha   90.00
_cell.angle_beta   90.00
_cell.angle_gamma   90.00
#
_symmetry.space_group_name_H-M   'P 1'
#
loop_
_entity.id
_entity.type
_entity.pdbx_description
1 polymer ?
#
loop_
_entity_poly.entity_id
_entity_poly.type
_entity_poly.pdbx_seq_one_letter_code
_entity_poly.pdbx_strand_id
1 'polypeptide(L)'
;AAMSLDGSTEELRELREQPIDPQAEQEIIDSIEEVYFSNDSFDMVQHELEKLPPELNLQELEEYRDKLKRQQAAVSKKVADLILEKQPAYVKELERVTALQTNLQLAAVICTNARRQLSVAKEGFTEASLGLLANQRRRQLLTGLLKSLRTIKTLQRTDVRLSEMLEEEDYPGAIQLCLECQKAASTFKHYSCISELNSKLQDTLEQIEEQLDVALSKTCKHFDVSHYTKVQLAYTLLGKTQTAMDQLHMHFTQAIHNTVFQVVLGYVELCAGNADTKFQKMQYKDLCTHITLDSYIPCLTDLCKALWEVMLSYYRTMQWHEEHGKQENTPTPGNFVSRETIRSKKKSDYNLSKTNAPILTNTTLNVIRLVGKYMQMMNILKPIAFDVIHCVSQLFDYYLYAVYTFFGRNDMYESSGLGLISSRLRTTLNRIQESLIDMNAGIHGPAEDRKEKVPSPHLSQMVVLTNSGTLYGLAQRVVATESLVFLAEQFESLQSHLDTMMPAAKKPFLQQFYSQTVSTASELRKPIYWIVAAKAIDYEQMLLMMAGVKWDIREIMSQHNVYVDVLLKEFEQFNKRLGDVSRHVRIPLPVSNVLWEHCIRLANRTLVEGYANVKKCSNEGRALMQLDFQQFLMKLEKLTDLRPIPDKEFVETYIKAYYLTENDMEQFIKNHREYSMKQLANLVNVCLGSHINKKARQKLLAAIDDIDRPKR
;
A
#
# COMPACT_ATOMS: atom_id res chain seq x y z
N ALA A 1 -2.47 -9.70 79.59
CA ALA A 1 -1.78 -9.98 80.86
C ALA A 1 -1.42 -8.62 81.47
N ALA A 2 -2.25 -7.92 82.25
CA ALA A 2 -3.31 -8.35 83.17
C ALA A 2 -2.84 -9.45 84.12
N MET A 3 -1.78 -9.16 84.89
CA MET A 3 -1.41 -9.84 86.13
C MET A 3 -0.49 -8.90 86.95
N SER A 4 -0.73 -8.86 88.25
CA SER A 4 0.10 -8.30 89.35
C SER A 4 0.32 -6.78 89.42
N LEU A 5 -0.75 -6.03 89.74
CA LEU A 5 -0.63 -4.69 90.38
C LEU A 5 -1.17 -4.67 91.82
N ASP A 6 -1.52 -5.84 92.38
CA ASP A 6 -2.16 -5.96 93.70
C ASP A 6 -1.19 -6.30 94.86
N GLY A 7 0.11 -6.51 94.58
CA GLY A 7 1.07 -6.99 95.59
C GLY A 7 1.84 -5.91 96.36
N SER A 8 1.90 -4.67 95.86
CA SER A 8 2.82 -3.65 96.42
C SER A 8 2.16 -2.65 97.37
N THR A 9 0.83 -2.63 97.48
CA THR A 9 0.10 -1.70 98.37
C THR A 9 -0.16 -2.29 99.77
N GLU A 10 -0.09 -3.61 99.94
CA GLU A 10 -0.21 -4.27 101.25
C GLU A 10 1.11 -4.30 102.03
N GLU A 11 2.27 -4.44 101.38
CA GLU A 11 3.58 -4.41 102.06
C GLU A 11 3.95 -3.03 102.64
N LEU A 12 3.36 -1.94 102.11
CA LEU A 12 3.59 -0.57 102.62
C LEU A 12 2.70 -0.20 103.82
N ARG A 13 1.69 -1.01 104.17
CA ARG A 13 0.77 -0.73 105.29
C ARG A 13 1.22 -1.30 106.63
N GLU A 14 2.15 -2.27 106.66
CA GLU A 14 2.57 -2.96 107.89
C GLU A 14 3.74 -2.31 108.66
N LEU A 15 4.24 -1.13 108.26
CA LEU A 15 5.31 -0.41 108.98
C LEU A 15 4.80 0.77 109.82
N ARG A 16 3.50 0.82 110.10
CA ARG A 16 2.87 1.86 110.91
C ARG A 16 2.94 1.51 112.40
N GLU A 17 4.09 1.67 113.03
CA GLU A 17 4.18 1.76 114.50
C GLU A 17 5.52 2.39 114.97
N GLN A 18 5.50 3.71 115.16
CA GLN A 18 6.04 4.48 116.30
C GLN A 18 6.06 5.98 115.92
N PRO A 19 5.47 6.89 116.73
CA PRO A 19 5.61 8.33 116.50
C PRO A 19 7.00 8.76 116.95
N ILE A 20 7.88 9.08 116.00
CA ILE A 20 9.19 9.66 116.24
C ILE A 20 9.17 11.10 115.74
N ASP A 21 9.70 12.02 116.55
CA ASP A 21 9.68 13.48 116.35
C ASP A 21 10.19 13.89 114.95
N PRO A 22 9.54 14.83 114.23
CA PRO A 22 9.97 15.27 112.89
C PRO A 22 11.39 15.86 112.86
N GLN A 23 11.85 16.44 113.98
CA GLN A 23 13.22 16.95 114.12
C GLN A 23 14.25 15.83 114.27
N ALA A 24 13.90 14.74 114.96
CA ALA A 24 14.77 13.57 115.08
C ALA A 24 14.90 12.81 113.74
N GLU A 25 13.84 12.77 112.92
CA GLU A 25 13.90 12.18 111.57
C GLU A 25 14.83 12.98 110.62
N GLN A 26 14.92 14.31 110.78
CA GLN A 26 15.84 15.16 110.00
C GLN A 26 17.31 15.03 110.47
N GLU A 27 17.57 14.99 111.78
CA GLU A 27 18.92 14.74 112.30
C GLU A 27 19.46 13.35 111.92
N ILE A 28 18.59 12.34 111.82
CA ILE A 28 18.96 11.00 111.34
C ILE A 28 19.36 11.02 109.86
N ILE A 29 18.72 11.85 109.03
CA ILE A 29 19.06 11.97 107.60
C ILE A 29 20.34 12.77 107.41
N ASP A 30 20.55 13.83 108.19
CA ASP A 30 21.79 14.63 108.16
C ASP A 30 22.99 13.84 108.72
N SER A 31 22.75 12.76 109.47
CA SER A 31 23.79 11.81 109.93
C SER A 31 24.27 10.81 108.87
N ILE A 32 23.66 10.81 107.67
CA ILE A 32 24.05 9.93 106.57
C ILE A 32 25.20 10.58 105.79
N GLU A 33 26.27 9.83 105.55
CA GLU A 33 27.45 10.34 104.83
C GLU A 33 27.11 10.80 103.41
N GLU A 34 27.60 11.98 103.01
CA GLU A 34 27.36 12.57 101.68
C GLU A 34 27.81 11.68 100.51
N VAL A 35 28.70 10.73 100.77
CA VAL A 35 29.20 9.76 99.79
C VAL A 35 28.07 8.89 99.21
N TYR A 36 26.99 8.65 99.98
CA TYR A 36 25.82 7.89 99.54
C TYR A 36 24.94 8.62 98.49
N PHE A 37 25.13 9.92 98.28
CA PHE A 37 24.35 10.72 97.33
C PHE A 37 25.04 10.91 95.95
N SER A 38 26.21 10.32 95.75
CA SER A 38 26.97 10.43 94.49
C SER A 38 26.49 9.39 93.47
N ASN A 39 26.00 9.87 92.33
CA ASN A 39 25.10 9.11 91.45
C ASN A 39 25.76 8.36 90.28
N ASP A 40 27.07 8.18 90.27
CA ASP A 40 27.74 7.42 89.20
C ASP A 40 28.80 6.49 89.78
N SER A 41 28.46 5.19 89.86
CA SER A 41 29.34 4.05 90.14
C SER A 41 29.98 3.94 91.53
N PHE A 42 29.21 4.17 92.61
CA PHE A 42 29.66 3.86 93.98
C PHE A 42 29.09 2.52 94.47
N ASP A 43 29.96 1.57 94.81
CA ASP A 43 29.55 0.26 95.38
C ASP A 43 29.33 0.38 96.89
N MET A 44 28.11 0.74 97.24
CA MET A 44 27.61 0.88 98.62
C MET A 44 27.84 -0.34 99.51
N VAL A 45 27.90 -1.56 98.93
CA VAL A 45 28.07 -2.79 99.72
C VAL A 45 29.54 -2.99 100.09
N GLN A 46 30.45 -2.65 99.19
CA GLN A 46 31.89 -2.81 99.41
C GLN A 46 32.43 -1.82 100.45
N HIS A 47 31.95 -0.57 100.44
CA HIS A 47 32.36 0.48 101.38
C HIS A 47 31.94 0.20 102.83
N GLU A 48 30.77 -0.39 103.05
CA GLU A 48 30.30 -0.78 104.39
C GLU A 48 31.03 -2.01 104.94
N LEU A 49 31.45 -2.93 104.07
CA LEU A 49 32.24 -4.11 104.44
C LEU A 49 33.68 -3.75 104.88
N GLU A 50 34.26 -2.67 104.36
CA GLU A 50 35.61 -2.20 104.74
C GLU A 50 35.65 -1.48 106.10
N LYS A 51 34.51 -1.00 106.63
CA LYS A 51 34.43 -0.32 107.94
C LYS A 51 34.32 -1.26 109.14
N LEU A 52 34.18 -2.57 108.93
CA LEU A 52 34.04 -3.53 110.03
C LEU A 52 35.40 -3.91 110.66
N PRO A 53 35.53 -3.91 112.01
CA PRO A 53 36.73 -4.38 112.69
C PRO A 53 36.96 -5.90 112.49
N PRO A 54 38.22 -6.38 112.58
CA PRO A 54 38.55 -7.80 112.41
C PRO A 54 38.11 -8.74 113.56
N GLU A 55 37.69 -8.23 114.73
CA GLU A 55 37.02 -9.01 115.78
C GLU A 55 35.56 -8.56 115.89
N LEU A 56 34.62 -9.46 115.61
CA LEU A 56 33.19 -9.17 115.47
C LEU A 56 32.43 -9.49 116.77
N ASN A 57 31.97 -8.47 117.49
CA ASN A 57 30.99 -8.62 118.57
C ASN A 57 29.57 -8.58 118.00
N LEU A 58 28.76 -9.61 118.30
CA LEU A 58 27.36 -9.72 117.83
C LEU A 58 26.49 -8.51 118.24
N GLN A 59 26.73 -7.93 119.42
CA GLN A 59 25.98 -6.77 119.92
C GLN A 59 26.25 -5.49 119.11
N GLU A 60 27.50 -5.20 118.77
CA GLU A 60 27.87 -4.01 117.99
C GLU A 60 27.35 -4.09 116.55
N LEU A 61 27.31 -5.30 115.99
CA LEU A 61 26.77 -5.56 114.65
C LEU A 61 25.24 -5.45 114.60
N GLU A 62 24.54 -5.87 115.65
CA GLU A 62 23.09 -5.69 115.79
C GLU A 62 22.73 -4.22 115.96
N GLU A 63 23.47 -3.46 116.77
CA GLU A 63 23.28 -2.01 116.91
C GLU A 63 23.56 -1.26 115.59
N TYR A 64 24.61 -1.64 114.86
CA TYR A 64 24.93 -1.06 113.55
C TYR A 64 23.85 -1.34 112.50
N ARG A 65 23.37 -2.59 112.44
CA ARG A 65 22.25 -2.99 111.56
C ARG A 65 20.97 -2.23 111.90
N ASP A 66 20.66 -2.05 113.19
CA ASP A 66 19.45 -1.37 113.61
C ASP A 66 19.54 0.14 113.34
N LYS A 67 20.74 0.75 113.39
CA LYS A 67 20.99 2.12 112.93
C LYS A 67 20.72 2.27 111.42
N LEU A 68 21.24 1.36 110.59
CA LEU A 68 21.01 1.35 109.14
C LEU A 68 19.53 1.13 108.79
N LYS A 69 18.83 0.24 109.50
CA LYS A 69 17.38 0.04 109.32
C LYS A 69 16.57 1.30 109.64
N ARG A 70 16.93 2.05 110.69
CA ARG A 70 16.28 3.33 111.00
C ARG A 70 16.54 4.38 109.92
N GLN A 71 17.77 4.48 109.41
CA GLN A 71 18.12 5.38 108.31
C GLN A 71 17.35 5.01 107.02
N GLN A 72 17.26 3.72 106.68
CA GLN A 72 16.48 3.24 105.53
C GLN A 72 15.00 3.59 105.67
N ALA A 73 14.38 3.35 106.84
CA ALA A 73 12.98 3.65 107.07
C ALA A 73 12.67 5.16 106.92
N ALA A 74 13.53 6.02 107.46
CA ALA A 74 13.40 7.48 107.33
C ALA A 74 13.53 7.96 105.87
N VAL A 75 14.51 7.44 105.12
CA VAL A 75 14.72 7.77 103.70
C VAL A 75 13.57 7.26 102.83
N SER A 76 13.11 6.02 103.03
CA SER A 76 11.99 5.46 102.27
C SER A 76 10.69 6.25 102.48
N LYS A 77 10.43 6.71 103.71
CA LYS A 77 9.26 7.55 104.02
C LYS A 77 9.35 8.91 103.33
N LYS A 78 10.51 9.58 103.40
CA LYS A 78 10.73 10.89 102.74
C LYS A 78 10.68 10.79 101.21
N VAL A 79 11.18 9.71 100.63
CA VAL A 79 11.08 9.44 99.18
C VAL A 79 9.63 9.18 98.78
N ALA A 80 8.87 8.41 99.57
CA ALA A 80 7.44 8.19 99.32
C ALA A 80 6.66 9.51 99.35
N ASP A 81 6.94 10.39 100.32
CA ASP A 81 6.31 11.71 100.42
C ASP A 81 6.68 12.62 99.24
N LEU A 82 7.95 12.64 98.82
CA LEU A 82 8.41 13.38 97.63
C LEU A 82 7.81 12.86 96.32
N ILE A 83 7.60 11.55 96.21
CA ILE A 83 6.95 10.92 95.06
C ILE A 83 5.46 11.27 95.03
N LEU A 84 4.79 11.29 96.20
CA LEU A 84 3.41 11.75 96.35
C LEU A 84 3.27 13.23 95.97
N GLU A 85 4.21 14.08 96.37
CA GLU A 85 4.20 15.51 96.09
C GLU A 85 4.46 15.81 94.59
N LYS A 86 5.30 15.01 93.92
CA LYS A 86 5.65 15.15 92.49
C LYS A 86 4.93 14.19 91.54
N GLN A 87 3.90 13.48 92.01
CA GLN A 87 3.11 12.51 91.25
C GLN A 87 2.64 13.00 89.86
N PRO A 88 2.16 14.25 89.65
CA PRO A 88 1.71 14.70 88.33
C PRO A 88 2.84 14.86 87.30
N ALA A 89 4.07 15.18 87.73
CA ALA A 89 5.22 15.28 86.83
C ALA A 89 5.70 13.89 86.38
N TYR A 90 5.66 12.91 87.28
CA TYR A 90 6.01 11.51 86.98
C TYR A 90 5.06 10.89 85.95
N VAL A 91 3.75 11.09 86.10
CA VAL A 91 2.75 10.58 85.14
C VAL A 91 2.98 11.16 83.74
N LYS A 92 3.29 12.45 83.64
CA LYS A 92 3.55 13.11 82.35
C LYS A 92 4.79 12.57 81.64
N GLU A 93 5.87 12.28 82.38
CA GLU A 93 7.05 11.65 81.79
C GLU A 93 6.79 10.18 81.41
N LEU A 94 5.96 9.46 82.17
CA LEU A 94 5.55 8.09 81.81
C LEU A 94 4.73 8.06 80.51
N GLU A 95 3.80 9.00 80.33
CA GLU A 95 3.06 9.19 79.07
C GLU A 95 3.99 9.53 77.90
N ARG A 96 5.01 10.36 78.13
CA ARG A 96 5.98 10.71 77.10
C ARG A 96 6.86 9.52 76.70
N VAL A 97 7.30 8.71 77.67
CA VAL A 97 8.09 7.50 77.42
C VAL A 97 7.26 6.46 76.66
N THR A 98 6.01 6.24 77.04
CA THR A 98 5.11 5.32 76.34
C THR A 98 4.81 5.81 74.91
N ALA A 99 4.56 7.09 74.71
CA ALA A 99 4.41 7.67 73.37
C ALA A 99 5.68 7.52 72.51
N LEU A 100 6.86 7.75 73.07
CA LEU A 100 8.13 7.56 72.36
C LEU A 100 8.33 6.09 71.96
N GLN A 101 8.00 5.14 72.85
CA GLN A 101 8.09 3.71 72.59
C GLN A 101 7.16 3.28 71.45
N THR A 102 5.92 3.78 71.41
CA THR A 102 4.98 3.48 70.32
C THR A 102 5.45 4.04 68.97
N ASN A 103 5.99 5.26 68.94
CA ASN A 103 6.52 5.86 67.71
C ASN A 103 7.75 5.11 67.19
N LEU A 104 8.63 4.65 68.09
CA LEU A 104 9.79 3.86 67.71
C LEU A 104 9.38 2.51 67.10
N GLN A 105 8.36 1.86 67.67
CA GLN A 105 7.80 0.63 67.12
C GLN A 105 7.18 0.84 65.73
N LEU A 106 6.41 1.91 65.53
CA LEU A 106 5.85 2.25 64.23
C LEU A 106 6.94 2.53 63.19
N ALA A 107 7.98 3.28 63.54
CA ALA A 107 9.11 3.55 62.65
C ALA A 107 9.85 2.27 62.25
N ALA A 108 10.02 1.32 63.18
CA ALA A 108 10.63 0.02 62.88
C ALA A 108 9.78 -0.81 61.92
N VAL A 109 8.45 -0.83 62.10
CA VAL A 109 7.51 -1.51 61.20
C VAL A 109 7.52 -0.88 59.80
N ILE A 110 7.55 0.45 59.70
CA ILE A 110 7.61 1.15 58.41
C ILE A 110 8.94 0.84 57.70
N CYS A 111 10.07 0.90 58.39
CA CYS A 111 11.38 0.59 57.82
C CYS A 111 11.49 -0.86 57.34
N THR A 112 10.97 -1.81 58.11
CA THR A 112 10.97 -3.23 57.72
C THR A 112 10.07 -3.49 56.52
N ASN A 113 8.87 -2.89 56.48
CA ASN A 113 7.97 -2.98 55.34
C ASN A 113 8.56 -2.33 54.08
N ALA A 114 9.19 -1.16 54.19
CA ALA A 114 9.84 -0.49 53.07
C ALA A 114 11.00 -1.32 52.51
N ARG A 115 11.85 -1.91 53.37
CA ARG A 115 12.93 -2.82 52.95
C ARG A 115 12.40 -4.06 52.24
N ARG A 116 11.31 -4.65 52.76
CA ARG A 116 10.67 -5.80 52.12
C ARG A 116 10.12 -5.46 50.74
N GLN A 117 9.40 -4.34 50.59
CA GLN A 117 8.87 -3.88 49.30
C GLN A 117 9.98 -3.58 48.29
N LEU A 118 11.07 -2.95 48.74
CA LEU A 118 12.23 -2.68 47.88
C LEU A 118 12.91 -3.98 47.43
N SER A 119 13.02 -4.98 48.31
CA SER A 119 13.57 -6.31 47.96
C SER A 119 12.70 -7.01 46.91
N VAL A 120 11.38 -7.02 47.09
CA VAL A 120 10.43 -7.63 46.13
C VAL A 120 10.47 -6.90 44.79
N ALA A 121 10.54 -5.57 44.78
CA ALA A 121 10.66 -4.79 43.54
C ALA A 121 12.00 -5.06 42.83
N LYS A 122 13.10 -5.19 43.58
CA LYS A 122 14.41 -5.54 43.05
C LYS A 122 14.39 -6.92 42.39
N GLU A 123 13.90 -7.94 43.09
CA GLU A 123 13.79 -9.32 42.56
C GLU A 123 12.88 -9.37 41.31
N GLY A 124 11.71 -8.74 41.37
CA GLY A 124 10.78 -8.67 40.24
C GLY A 124 11.38 -7.96 39.01
N PHE A 125 12.13 -6.88 39.22
CA PHE A 125 12.78 -6.17 38.12
C PHE A 125 14.00 -6.93 37.58
N THR A 126 14.90 -7.41 38.43
CA THR A 126 16.15 -8.02 37.96
C THR A 126 15.98 -9.43 37.44
N GLU A 127 15.12 -10.25 38.03
CA GLU A 127 14.99 -11.66 37.65
C GLU A 127 13.91 -11.85 36.59
N ALA A 128 12.70 -11.32 36.82
CA ALA A 128 11.61 -11.49 35.88
C ALA A 128 11.74 -10.59 34.65
N SER A 129 11.98 -9.29 34.80
CA SER A 129 11.95 -8.37 33.65
C SER A 129 13.20 -8.46 32.75
N LEU A 130 14.40 -8.52 33.33
CA LEU A 130 15.63 -8.75 32.54
C LEU A 130 15.72 -10.18 32.02
N GLY A 131 15.23 -11.18 32.79
CA GLY A 131 15.12 -12.57 32.33
C GLY A 131 14.16 -12.71 31.14
N LEU A 132 12.99 -12.05 31.19
CA LEU A 132 12.05 -12.00 30.07
C LEU A 132 12.66 -11.31 28.84
N LEU A 133 13.37 -10.20 29.02
CA LEU A 133 14.06 -9.50 27.93
C LEU A 133 15.17 -10.35 27.31
N ALA A 134 15.99 -11.02 28.12
CA ALA A 134 17.04 -11.92 27.64
C ALA A 134 16.45 -13.12 26.88
N ASN A 135 15.38 -13.72 27.40
CA ASN A 135 14.66 -14.80 26.72
C ASN A 135 13.98 -14.33 25.44
N GLN A 136 13.42 -13.12 25.40
CA GLN A 136 12.82 -12.55 24.20
C GLN A 136 13.88 -12.24 23.13
N ARG A 137 15.05 -11.74 23.52
CA ARG A 137 16.20 -11.56 22.63
C ARG A 137 16.72 -12.89 22.09
N ARG A 138 16.85 -13.91 22.95
CA ARG A 138 17.24 -15.28 22.54
C ARG A 138 16.22 -15.88 21.59
N ARG A 139 14.92 -15.69 21.85
CA ARG A 139 13.84 -16.13 20.96
C ARG A 139 13.91 -15.43 19.60
N GLN A 140 14.16 -14.12 19.56
CA GLN A 140 14.32 -13.39 18.30
C GLN A 140 15.52 -13.89 17.49
N LEU A 141 16.67 -14.13 18.14
CA LEU A 141 17.85 -14.71 17.49
C LEU A 141 17.58 -16.12 16.96
N LEU A 142 16.97 -17.00 17.77
CA LEU A 142 16.59 -18.35 17.36
C LEU A 142 15.57 -18.34 16.22
N THR A 143 14.62 -17.40 16.23
CA THR A 143 13.64 -17.25 15.14
C THR A 143 14.31 -16.78 13.84
N GLY A 144 15.30 -15.88 13.93
CA GLY A 144 16.13 -15.48 12.80
C GLY A 144 16.92 -16.65 12.23
N LEU A 145 17.62 -17.40 13.10
CA LEU A 145 18.38 -18.59 12.72
C LEU A 145 17.47 -19.65 12.07
N LEU A 146 16.27 -19.86 12.62
CA LEU A 146 15.31 -20.83 12.09
C LEU A 146 14.78 -20.41 10.72
N LYS A 147 14.61 -19.10 10.46
CA LYS A 147 14.29 -18.60 9.11
C LYS A 147 15.44 -18.90 8.15
N SER A 148 16.69 -18.64 8.52
CA SER A 148 17.86 -18.95 7.69
C SER A 148 18.03 -20.46 7.44
N LEU A 149 17.78 -21.31 8.44
CA LEU A 149 17.82 -22.77 8.28
C LEU A 149 16.66 -23.28 7.41
N ARG A 150 15.47 -22.69 7.52
CA ARG A 150 14.34 -23.01 6.64
C ARG A 150 14.64 -22.62 5.20
N THR A 151 15.26 -21.46 4.95
CA THR A 151 15.63 -21.05 3.58
C THR A 151 16.70 -21.97 3.00
N ILE A 152 17.70 -22.37 3.78
CA ILE A 152 18.71 -23.35 3.33
C ILE A 152 18.06 -24.71 3.03
N LYS A 153 17.16 -25.19 3.90
CA LYS A 153 16.42 -26.43 3.67
C LYS A 153 15.52 -26.35 2.43
N THR A 154 14.90 -25.20 2.17
CA THR A 154 14.13 -25.02 0.93
C THR A 154 15.05 -25.02 -0.28
N LEU A 155 16.24 -24.39 -0.23
CA LEU A 155 17.20 -24.41 -1.34
C LEU A 155 17.70 -25.83 -1.67
N GLN A 156 17.94 -26.67 -0.66
CA GLN A 156 18.32 -28.06 -0.90
C GLN A 156 17.16 -28.88 -1.53
N ARG A 157 15.92 -28.62 -1.10
CA ARG A 157 14.75 -29.29 -1.69
C ARG A 157 14.43 -28.81 -3.10
N THR A 158 14.71 -27.54 -3.41
CA THR A 158 14.54 -27.01 -4.76
C THR A 158 15.55 -27.59 -5.73
N ASP A 159 16.76 -27.94 -5.28
CA ASP A 159 17.77 -28.64 -6.12
C ASP A 159 17.29 -30.04 -6.54
N VAL A 160 16.80 -30.84 -5.58
CA VAL A 160 16.19 -32.16 -5.89
C VAL A 160 15.00 -32.00 -6.83
N ARG A 161 14.15 -31.00 -6.57
CA ARG A 161 13.00 -30.70 -7.42
C ARG A 161 13.39 -30.19 -8.81
N LEU A 162 14.54 -29.52 -8.94
CA LEU A 162 15.07 -29.11 -10.23
C LEU A 162 15.45 -30.33 -11.07
N SER A 163 16.10 -31.32 -10.46
CA SER A 163 16.41 -32.59 -11.12
C SER A 163 15.14 -33.35 -11.53
N GLU A 164 14.11 -33.39 -10.67
CA GLU A 164 12.80 -33.98 -11.01
C GLU A 164 12.14 -33.24 -12.19
N MET A 165 12.15 -31.91 -12.20
CA MET A 165 11.56 -31.11 -13.29
C MET A 165 12.33 -31.25 -14.62
N LEU A 166 13.62 -31.59 -14.55
CA LEU A 166 14.43 -31.92 -15.73
C LEU A 166 14.08 -33.31 -16.29
N GLU A 167 13.78 -34.28 -15.44
CA GLU A 167 13.27 -35.59 -15.86
C GLU A 167 11.85 -35.50 -16.46
N GLU A 168 11.03 -34.55 -16.00
CA GLU A 168 9.67 -34.29 -16.51
C GLU A 168 9.61 -33.44 -17.81
N GLU A 169 10.77 -33.03 -18.37
CA GLU A 169 10.89 -32.15 -19.55
C GLU A 169 10.19 -30.77 -19.39
N ASP A 170 10.00 -30.28 -18.16
CA ASP A 170 9.47 -28.94 -17.88
C ASP A 170 10.59 -27.89 -17.75
N TYR A 171 11.26 -27.61 -18.87
CA TYR A 171 12.38 -26.68 -18.94
C TYR A 171 12.06 -25.25 -18.46
N PRO A 172 10.90 -24.63 -18.79
CA PRO A 172 10.57 -23.29 -18.31
C PRO A 172 10.45 -23.21 -16.79
N GLY A 173 9.80 -24.19 -16.18
CA GLY A 173 9.65 -24.27 -14.73
C GLY A 173 11.00 -24.47 -14.03
N ALA A 174 11.85 -25.33 -14.57
CA ALA A 174 13.21 -25.55 -14.07
C ALA A 174 14.06 -24.26 -14.12
N ILE A 175 14.03 -23.52 -15.24
CA ILE A 175 14.80 -22.29 -15.40
C ILE A 175 14.30 -21.17 -14.49
N GLN A 176 12.99 -21.01 -14.36
CA GLN A 176 12.43 -20.02 -13.43
C GLN A 176 12.81 -20.34 -11.98
N LEU A 177 12.70 -21.61 -11.57
CA LEU A 177 13.11 -22.06 -10.24
C LEU A 177 14.62 -21.84 -10.02
N CYS A 178 15.45 -22.10 -11.02
CA CYS A 178 16.90 -21.82 -11.00
C CYS A 178 17.19 -20.32 -10.80
N LEU A 179 16.53 -19.44 -11.54
CA LEU A 179 16.71 -17.98 -11.44
C LEU A 179 16.23 -17.46 -10.07
N GLU A 180 15.13 -17.99 -9.55
CA GLU A 180 14.64 -17.68 -8.20
C GLU A 180 15.61 -18.19 -7.13
N CYS A 181 16.19 -19.38 -7.31
CA CYS A 181 17.21 -19.94 -6.43
C CYS A 181 18.51 -19.11 -6.45
N GLN A 182 18.96 -18.63 -7.61
CA GLN A 182 20.13 -17.73 -7.70
C GLN A 182 19.87 -16.39 -7.01
N LYS A 183 18.68 -15.79 -7.18
CA LYS A 183 18.30 -14.56 -6.47
C LYS A 183 18.26 -14.79 -4.96
N ALA A 184 17.66 -15.88 -4.50
CA ALA A 184 17.63 -16.25 -3.09
C ALA A 184 19.04 -16.52 -2.54
N ALA A 185 19.89 -17.26 -3.27
CA ALA A 185 21.27 -17.56 -2.90
C ALA A 185 22.12 -16.28 -2.81
N SER A 186 21.93 -15.33 -3.72
CA SER A 186 22.65 -14.04 -3.73
C SER A 186 22.38 -13.19 -2.48
N THR A 187 21.21 -13.36 -1.85
CA THR A 187 20.82 -12.65 -0.63
C THR A 187 21.56 -13.17 0.61
N PHE A 188 22.13 -14.37 0.54
CA PHE A 188 22.78 -15.06 1.67
C PHE A 188 24.25 -15.42 1.41
N LYS A 189 24.96 -14.64 0.59
CA LYS A 189 26.40 -14.82 0.29
C LYS A 189 27.34 -14.90 1.51
N HIS A 190 26.89 -14.53 2.70
CA HIS A 190 27.66 -14.62 3.94
C HIS A 190 27.92 -16.05 4.42
N TYR A 191 27.22 -17.06 3.90
CA TYR A 191 27.43 -18.47 4.24
C TYR A 191 28.24 -19.18 3.15
N SER A 192 29.36 -19.81 3.52
CA SER A 192 30.24 -20.55 2.60
C SER A 192 29.51 -21.68 1.86
N CYS A 193 28.60 -22.39 2.54
CA CYS A 193 27.78 -23.45 1.95
C CYS A 193 26.90 -22.97 0.78
N ILE A 194 26.54 -21.69 0.75
CA ILE A 194 25.71 -21.11 -0.31
C ILE A 194 26.56 -20.76 -1.54
N SER A 195 27.85 -20.46 -1.37
CA SER A 195 28.76 -20.26 -2.51
C SER A 195 29.01 -21.54 -3.29
N GLU A 196 29.21 -22.67 -2.58
CA GLU A 196 29.41 -23.98 -3.21
C GLU A 196 28.11 -24.49 -3.86
N LEU A 197 26.96 -24.25 -3.23
CA LEU A 197 25.66 -24.52 -3.84
C LEU A 197 25.40 -23.64 -5.08
N ASN A 198 25.82 -22.38 -5.06
CA ASN A 198 25.66 -21.49 -6.21
C ASN A 198 26.54 -21.90 -7.40
N SER A 199 27.72 -22.51 -7.14
CA SER A 199 28.51 -23.17 -8.19
C SER A 199 27.73 -24.33 -8.80
N LYS A 200 27.17 -25.22 -7.98
CA LYS A 200 26.37 -26.35 -8.48
C LYS A 200 25.13 -25.90 -9.26
N LEU A 201 24.45 -24.84 -8.81
CA LEU A 201 23.31 -24.25 -9.53
C LEU A 201 23.73 -23.69 -10.90
N GLN A 202 24.94 -23.15 -11.01
CA GLN A 202 25.49 -22.72 -12.30
C GLN A 202 25.79 -23.91 -13.21
N ASP A 203 26.39 -24.97 -12.67
CA ASP A 203 26.63 -26.21 -13.41
C ASP A 203 25.30 -26.85 -13.88
N THR A 204 24.24 -26.81 -13.06
CA THR A 204 22.91 -27.29 -13.46
C THR A 204 22.28 -26.42 -14.55
N LEU A 205 22.56 -25.11 -14.59
CA LEU A 205 22.09 -24.26 -15.70
C LEU A 205 22.79 -24.59 -17.01
N GLU A 206 24.10 -24.89 -16.97
CA GLU A 206 24.82 -25.37 -18.16
C GLU A 206 24.26 -26.71 -18.65
N GLN A 207 23.95 -27.64 -17.74
CA GLN A 207 23.27 -28.89 -18.09
C GLN A 207 21.88 -28.67 -18.69
N ILE A 208 21.12 -27.68 -18.19
CA ILE A 208 19.81 -27.31 -18.77
C ILE A 208 19.99 -26.76 -20.20
N GLU A 209 21.01 -25.94 -20.45
CA GLU A 209 21.31 -25.42 -21.79
C GLU A 209 21.66 -26.55 -22.77
N GLU A 210 22.45 -27.54 -22.34
CA GLU A 210 22.76 -28.73 -23.17
C GLU A 210 21.51 -29.58 -23.44
N GLN A 211 20.65 -29.81 -22.44
CA GLN A 211 19.41 -30.57 -22.60
C GLN A 211 18.38 -29.84 -23.49
N LEU A 212 18.32 -28.51 -23.43
CA LEU A 212 17.51 -27.71 -24.34
C LEU A 212 17.96 -27.86 -25.79
N ASP A 213 19.27 -27.90 -26.03
CA ASP A 213 19.83 -28.11 -27.37
C ASP A 213 19.50 -29.50 -27.92
N VAL A 214 19.57 -30.53 -27.06
CA VAL A 214 19.13 -31.89 -27.39
C VAL A 214 17.62 -31.94 -27.67
N ALA A 215 16.79 -31.24 -26.89
CA ALA A 215 15.34 -31.17 -27.09
C ALA A 215 14.98 -30.45 -28.42
N LEU A 216 15.68 -29.38 -28.78
CA LEU A 216 15.56 -28.73 -30.08
C LEU A 216 15.88 -29.70 -31.22
N SER A 217 16.97 -30.47 -31.11
CA SER A 217 17.35 -31.45 -32.13
C SER A 217 16.31 -32.57 -32.33
N LYS A 218 15.62 -33.00 -31.25
CA LYS A 218 14.52 -33.98 -31.31
C LYS A 218 13.29 -33.40 -32.01
N THR A 219 13.01 -32.11 -31.78
CA THR A 219 11.87 -31.40 -32.40
C THR A 219 11.99 -31.31 -33.92
N CYS A 220 13.21 -31.31 -34.47
CA CYS A 220 13.46 -31.33 -35.92
C CYS A 220 13.04 -32.64 -36.62
N LYS A 221 12.74 -33.72 -35.89
CA LYS A 221 12.27 -35.00 -36.46
C LYS A 221 10.77 -35.22 -36.24
N HIS A 222 10.23 -34.79 -35.10
CA HIS A 222 8.82 -34.89 -34.76
C HIS A 222 8.38 -33.58 -34.11
N PHE A 223 7.65 -32.75 -34.85
CA PHE A 223 7.20 -31.46 -34.33
C PHE A 223 5.95 -31.62 -33.46
N ASP A 224 6.12 -31.46 -32.15
CA ASP A 224 5.03 -31.29 -31.20
C ASP A 224 4.94 -29.81 -30.77
N VAL A 225 3.78 -29.19 -31.01
CA VAL A 225 3.50 -27.79 -30.70
C VAL A 225 3.68 -27.51 -29.20
N SER A 226 3.36 -28.48 -28.34
CA SER A 226 3.41 -28.32 -26.88
C SER A 226 4.82 -28.42 -26.30
N HIS A 227 5.69 -29.22 -26.91
CA HIS A 227 7.08 -29.35 -26.50
C HIS A 227 7.91 -28.17 -27.05
N TYR A 228 7.69 -27.77 -28.30
CA TYR A 228 8.40 -26.64 -28.91
C TYR A 228 8.07 -25.30 -28.23
N THR A 229 6.81 -25.07 -27.86
CA THR A 229 6.41 -23.89 -27.06
C THR A 229 7.14 -23.82 -25.73
N LYS A 230 7.24 -24.94 -25.00
CA LYS A 230 7.99 -25.01 -23.74
C LYS A 230 9.49 -24.74 -23.96
N VAL A 231 10.09 -25.29 -25.00
CA VAL A 231 11.50 -25.07 -25.33
C VAL A 231 11.77 -23.60 -25.68
N GLN A 232 10.92 -22.96 -26.48
CA GLN A 232 11.07 -21.54 -26.78
C GLN A 232 10.76 -20.63 -25.59
N LEU A 233 9.80 -20.99 -24.74
CA LEU A 233 9.57 -20.27 -23.48
C LEU A 233 10.81 -20.36 -22.57
N ALA A 234 11.49 -21.51 -22.53
CA ALA A 234 12.76 -21.67 -21.83
C ALA A 234 13.87 -20.79 -22.41
N TYR A 235 14.04 -20.73 -23.74
CA TYR A 235 15.02 -19.86 -24.40
C TYR A 235 14.72 -18.36 -24.24
N THR A 236 13.44 -17.97 -24.22
CA THR A 236 13.04 -16.57 -23.94
C THR A 236 13.32 -16.18 -22.50
N LEU A 237 13.09 -17.08 -21.53
CA LEU A 237 13.43 -16.88 -20.12
C LEU A 237 14.94 -16.75 -19.88
N LEU A 238 15.77 -17.44 -20.68
CA LEU A 238 17.24 -17.28 -20.68
C LEU A 238 17.71 -15.99 -21.36
N GLY A 239 16.85 -15.28 -22.09
CA GLY A 239 17.19 -14.03 -22.78
C GLY A 239 18.08 -14.21 -24.02
N LYS A 240 18.24 -15.45 -24.51
CA LYS A 240 19.10 -15.81 -25.65
C LYS A 240 18.26 -16.26 -26.86
N THR A 241 17.36 -15.42 -27.34
CA THR A 241 16.46 -15.77 -28.47
C THR A 241 17.18 -15.82 -29.82
N GLN A 242 18.25 -15.05 -30.00
CA GLN A 242 19.05 -15.05 -31.24
C GLN A 242 19.88 -16.33 -31.39
N THR A 243 20.53 -16.80 -30.31
CA THR A 243 21.28 -18.06 -30.36
C THR A 243 20.36 -19.25 -30.57
N ALA A 244 19.12 -19.20 -30.06
CA ALA A 244 18.12 -20.23 -30.33
C ALA A 244 17.74 -20.31 -31.81
N MET A 245 17.63 -19.17 -32.51
CA MET A 245 17.36 -19.14 -33.96
C MET A 245 18.54 -19.67 -34.77
N ASP A 246 19.77 -19.30 -34.39
CA ASP A 246 20.98 -19.81 -35.04
C ASP A 246 21.17 -21.32 -34.81
N GLN A 247 20.92 -21.79 -33.58
CA GLN A 247 20.91 -23.22 -33.24
C GLN A 247 19.81 -23.97 -33.98
N LEU A 248 18.61 -23.39 -34.12
CA LEU A 248 17.52 -24.01 -34.88
C LEU A 248 17.90 -24.22 -36.35
N HIS A 249 18.48 -23.21 -37.01
CA HIS A 249 18.96 -23.34 -38.39
C HIS A 249 20.09 -24.38 -38.51
N MET A 250 21.01 -24.40 -37.56
CA MET A 250 22.08 -25.40 -37.49
C MET A 250 21.50 -26.82 -37.33
N HIS A 251 20.56 -27.02 -36.42
CA HIS A 251 19.92 -28.33 -36.16
C HIS A 251 19.05 -28.80 -37.33
N PHE A 252 18.32 -27.92 -38.02
CA PHE A 252 17.60 -28.31 -39.23
C PHE A 252 18.57 -28.72 -40.35
N THR A 253 19.67 -28.00 -40.53
CA THR A 253 20.71 -28.35 -41.51
C THR A 253 21.33 -29.70 -41.18
N GLN A 254 21.68 -29.94 -39.91
CA GLN A 254 22.24 -31.20 -39.43
C GLN A 254 21.22 -32.34 -39.50
N ALA A 255 19.94 -32.09 -39.21
CA ALA A 255 18.87 -33.08 -39.28
C ALA A 255 18.63 -33.54 -40.71
N ILE A 256 18.64 -32.62 -41.69
CA ILE A 256 18.56 -32.96 -43.11
C ILE A 256 19.76 -33.83 -43.50
N HIS A 257 20.99 -33.42 -43.14
CA HIS A 257 22.18 -34.20 -43.47
C HIS A 257 22.16 -35.59 -42.84
N ASN A 258 21.79 -35.70 -41.56
CA ASN A 258 21.73 -36.95 -40.82
C ASN A 258 20.63 -37.89 -41.33
N THR A 259 19.43 -37.39 -41.62
CA THR A 259 18.32 -38.21 -42.13
C THR A 259 18.62 -38.76 -43.52
N VAL A 260 19.12 -37.90 -44.40
CA VAL A 260 19.55 -38.27 -45.76
C VAL A 260 20.68 -39.30 -45.71
N PHE A 261 21.65 -39.11 -44.82
CA PHE A 261 22.76 -40.06 -44.63
C PHE A 261 22.29 -41.40 -44.06
N GLN A 262 21.41 -41.41 -43.06
CA GLN A 262 20.92 -42.64 -42.41
C GLN A 262 20.04 -43.48 -43.32
N VAL A 263 19.16 -42.86 -44.12
CA VAL A 263 18.32 -43.58 -45.09
C VAL A 263 19.20 -44.24 -46.16
N VAL A 264 20.16 -43.50 -46.71
CA VAL A 264 21.09 -44.06 -47.72
C VAL A 264 21.99 -45.14 -47.11
N LEU A 265 22.51 -44.95 -45.90
CA LEU A 265 23.30 -45.98 -45.21
C LEU A 265 22.49 -47.25 -44.95
N GLY A 266 21.23 -47.13 -44.50
CA GLY A 266 20.36 -48.29 -44.26
C GLY A 266 20.10 -49.12 -45.52
N TYR A 267 19.90 -48.47 -46.67
CA TYR A 267 19.73 -49.16 -47.95
C TYR A 267 21.06 -49.75 -48.48
N VAL A 268 22.19 -49.09 -48.25
CA VAL A 268 23.53 -49.60 -48.62
C VAL A 268 23.91 -50.82 -47.76
N GLU A 269 23.61 -50.83 -46.46
CA GLU A 269 23.84 -51.98 -45.57
C GLU A 269 22.92 -53.18 -45.94
N LEU A 270 21.67 -52.91 -46.31
CA LEU A 270 20.74 -53.94 -46.81
C LEU A 270 21.18 -54.54 -48.15
N CYS A 271 21.85 -53.76 -49.01
CA CYS A 271 22.36 -54.23 -50.30
C CYS A 271 23.72 -54.93 -50.21
N ALA A 272 24.56 -54.56 -49.24
CA ALA A 272 25.93 -55.07 -49.11
C ALA A 272 26.06 -56.39 -48.32
N GLY A 273 25.01 -56.83 -47.62
CA GLY A 273 24.96 -58.13 -46.94
C GLY A 273 26.16 -58.39 -46.01
N ASN A 274 26.16 -57.84 -44.80
CA ASN A 274 27.09 -58.16 -43.70
C ASN A 274 28.60 -58.32 -44.06
N ALA A 275 29.09 -57.64 -45.09
CA ALA A 275 30.52 -57.62 -45.42
C ALA A 275 31.10 -56.20 -45.28
N ASP A 276 31.91 -56.07 -44.23
CA ASP A 276 32.86 -55.01 -43.89
C ASP A 276 32.37 -53.59 -43.55
N THR A 277 32.56 -53.31 -42.26
CA THR A 277 32.18 -52.18 -41.44
C THR A 277 33.08 -50.95 -41.65
N LYS A 278 32.95 -50.20 -42.75
CA LYS A 278 33.48 -48.82 -42.87
C LYS A 278 32.61 -47.82 -43.64
N PHE A 279 31.31 -48.08 -43.82
CA PHE A 279 30.43 -47.16 -44.56
C PHE A 279 30.03 -45.88 -43.80
N GLN A 280 30.23 -45.81 -42.48
CA GLN A 280 29.91 -44.62 -41.66
C GLN A 280 30.81 -43.38 -41.92
N LYS A 281 31.96 -43.53 -42.61
CA LYS A 281 32.91 -42.43 -42.86
C LYS A 281 33.00 -42.01 -44.34
N MET A 282 32.25 -42.64 -45.25
CA MET A 282 32.33 -42.32 -46.67
C MET A 282 31.43 -41.12 -47.01
N GLN A 283 31.86 -40.30 -47.97
CA GLN A 283 31.10 -39.11 -48.36
C GLN A 283 29.80 -39.54 -49.08
N TYR A 284 28.75 -38.72 -48.95
CA TYR A 284 27.41 -39.00 -49.51
C TYR A 284 27.43 -39.43 -50.98
N LYS A 285 28.38 -38.94 -51.79
CA LYS A 285 28.56 -39.32 -53.20
C LYS A 285 29.03 -40.77 -53.39
N ASP A 286 29.90 -41.28 -52.51
CA ASP A 286 30.45 -42.63 -52.61
C ASP A 286 29.46 -43.71 -52.12
N LEU A 287 28.58 -43.33 -51.18
CA LEU A 287 27.47 -44.18 -50.73
C LEU A 287 26.41 -44.38 -51.83
N CYS A 288 26.15 -43.34 -52.63
CA CYS A 288 25.17 -43.42 -53.72
C CYS A 288 25.60 -44.37 -54.85
N THR A 289 26.90 -44.62 -55.04
CA THR A 289 27.43 -45.54 -56.06
C THR A 289 27.26 -47.03 -55.73
N HIS A 290 27.00 -47.38 -54.47
CA HIS A 290 26.78 -48.76 -54.04
C HIS A 290 25.30 -49.19 -54.04
N ILE A 291 24.37 -48.31 -54.44
CA ILE A 291 22.94 -48.61 -54.51
C ILE A 291 22.64 -49.40 -55.78
N THR A 292 22.08 -50.60 -55.63
CA THR A 292 21.66 -51.46 -56.75
C THR A 292 20.39 -50.92 -57.42
N LEU A 293 20.23 -51.19 -58.73
CA LEU A 293 19.09 -50.66 -59.51
C LEU A 293 17.72 -51.10 -58.96
N ASP A 294 17.63 -52.27 -58.32
CA ASP A 294 16.39 -52.79 -57.74
C ASP A 294 16.01 -52.15 -56.40
N SER A 295 16.97 -51.59 -55.66
CA SER A 295 16.76 -50.91 -54.36
C SER A 295 16.70 -49.38 -54.47
N TYR A 296 17.01 -48.83 -55.64
CA TYR A 296 17.03 -47.39 -55.90
C TYR A 296 15.65 -46.74 -55.73
N ILE A 297 14.59 -47.37 -56.25
CA ILE A 297 13.22 -46.81 -56.19
C ILE A 297 12.70 -46.79 -54.73
N PRO A 298 12.83 -47.87 -53.93
CA PRO A 298 12.51 -47.83 -52.50
C PRO A 298 13.34 -46.80 -51.71
N CYS A 299 14.66 -46.74 -51.96
CA CYS A 299 15.54 -45.79 -51.30
C CYS A 299 15.16 -44.33 -51.60
N LEU A 300 14.87 -44.01 -52.87
CA LEU A 300 14.43 -42.67 -53.26
C LEU A 300 13.07 -42.33 -52.64
N THR A 301 12.15 -43.30 -52.58
CA THR A 301 10.82 -43.11 -52.02
C THR A 301 10.89 -42.80 -50.51
N ASP A 302 11.69 -43.55 -49.77
CA ASP A 302 11.84 -43.33 -48.33
C ASP A 302 12.70 -42.10 -48.00
N LEU A 303 13.68 -41.77 -48.86
CA LEU A 303 14.39 -40.50 -48.79
C LEU A 303 13.43 -39.33 -48.96
N CYS A 304 12.55 -39.38 -49.97
CA CYS A 304 11.53 -38.35 -50.19
C CYS A 304 10.53 -38.25 -49.03
N LYS A 305 10.12 -39.37 -48.42
CA LYS A 305 9.25 -39.34 -47.22
C LYS A 305 9.96 -38.71 -46.02
N ALA A 306 11.20 -39.10 -45.75
CA ALA A 306 11.97 -38.55 -44.64
C ALA A 306 12.25 -37.05 -44.82
N LEU A 307 12.58 -36.62 -46.04
CA LEU A 307 12.74 -35.20 -46.36
C LEU A 307 11.41 -34.44 -46.22
N TRP A 308 10.30 -35.05 -46.63
CA TRP A 308 8.98 -34.47 -46.48
C TRP A 308 8.59 -34.29 -45.00
N GLU A 309 8.89 -35.25 -44.12
CA GLU A 309 8.66 -35.12 -42.68
C GLU A 309 9.48 -33.99 -42.06
N VAL A 310 10.75 -33.85 -42.44
CA VAL A 310 11.60 -32.73 -42.00
C VAL A 310 11.08 -31.40 -42.55
N MET A 311 10.67 -31.33 -43.81
CA MET A 311 10.06 -30.14 -44.40
C MET A 311 8.72 -29.78 -43.75
N LEU A 312 7.90 -30.77 -43.39
CA LEU A 312 6.65 -30.59 -42.67
C LEU A 312 6.90 -30.05 -41.26
N SER A 313 7.92 -30.56 -40.57
CA SER A 313 8.34 -30.05 -39.26
C SER A 313 8.83 -28.60 -39.34
N TYR A 314 9.57 -28.25 -40.39
CA TYR A 314 10.02 -26.88 -40.65
C TYR A 314 8.84 -25.94 -40.97
N TYR A 315 7.89 -26.37 -41.80
CA TYR A 315 6.69 -25.60 -42.12
C TYR A 315 5.82 -25.35 -40.88
N ARG A 316 5.61 -26.36 -40.04
CA ARG A 316 4.87 -26.22 -38.77
C ARG A 316 5.60 -25.30 -37.79
N THR A 317 6.93 -25.36 -37.74
CA THR A 317 7.77 -24.44 -36.95
C THR A 317 7.59 -23.00 -37.44
N MET A 318 7.63 -22.77 -38.75
CA MET A 318 7.43 -21.45 -39.35
C MET A 318 6.02 -20.91 -39.11
N GLN A 319 4.99 -21.76 -39.25
CA GLN A 319 3.60 -21.38 -38.95
C GLN A 319 3.44 -20.99 -37.47
N TRP A 320 4.07 -21.73 -36.55
CA TRP A 320 4.08 -21.39 -35.14
C TRP A 320 4.69 -20.00 -34.89
N HIS A 321 5.82 -19.69 -35.53
CA HIS A 321 6.47 -18.37 -35.44
C HIS A 321 5.63 -17.25 -36.07
N GLU A 322 4.90 -17.50 -37.17
CA GLU A 322 3.96 -16.53 -37.72
C GLU A 322 2.76 -16.27 -36.81
N GLU A 323 2.24 -17.29 -36.14
CA GLU A 323 1.13 -17.16 -35.19
C GLU A 323 1.55 -16.42 -33.92
N HIS A 324 2.76 -16.66 -33.40
CA HIS A 324 3.29 -15.99 -32.21
C HIS A 324 3.90 -14.62 -32.50
N GLY A 325 4.47 -14.39 -33.71
CA GLY A 325 4.90 -13.07 -34.18
C GLY A 325 3.74 -12.10 -34.43
N LYS A 326 2.54 -12.62 -34.74
CA LYS A 326 1.30 -11.84 -34.76
C LYS A 326 0.82 -11.47 -33.35
N GLN A 327 1.15 -12.26 -32.33
CA GLN A 327 0.90 -11.91 -30.93
C GLN A 327 1.89 -10.87 -30.40
N GLU A 328 3.16 -10.87 -30.85
CA GLU A 328 4.13 -9.81 -30.49
C GLU A 328 3.84 -8.45 -31.17
N ASN A 329 3.22 -8.44 -32.35
CA ASN A 329 2.84 -7.21 -33.07
C ASN A 329 1.46 -6.64 -32.69
N THR A 330 0.76 -7.26 -31.75
CA THR A 330 -0.27 -6.59 -30.95
C THR A 330 0.35 -6.21 -29.62
N PRO A 331 0.26 -4.95 -29.15
CA PRO A 331 0.87 -4.58 -27.89
C PRO A 331 0.05 -5.20 -26.75
N THR A 332 0.40 -6.42 -26.38
CA THR A 332 0.02 -7.01 -25.10
C THR A 332 1.06 -6.60 -24.07
N PRO A 333 0.66 -5.98 -22.95
CA PRO A 333 1.58 -5.49 -21.93
C PRO A 333 2.07 -6.66 -21.05
N GLY A 334 3.36 -7.00 -21.12
CA GLY A 334 3.96 -7.89 -20.14
C GLY A 334 5.32 -8.49 -20.49
N ASN A 335 6.39 -7.70 -20.46
CA ASN A 335 7.66 -7.99 -19.77
C ASN A 335 8.77 -7.00 -20.20
N PHE A 336 8.68 -5.76 -19.72
CA PHE A 336 9.91 -5.05 -19.38
C PHE A 336 10.25 -5.41 -17.93
N VAL A 337 11.29 -6.22 -17.80
CA VAL A 337 12.04 -6.40 -16.56
C VAL A 337 12.52 -5.02 -16.13
N SER A 338 11.82 -4.45 -15.16
CA SER A 338 12.32 -3.30 -14.40
C SER A 338 13.43 -3.81 -13.50
N ARG A 339 14.62 -3.28 -13.75
CA ARG A 339 15.68 -3.06 -12.77
C ARG A 339 15.04 -2.65 -11.43
N GLU A 340 14.98 -3.58 -10.48
CA GLU A 340 14.53 -3.30 -9.13
C GLU A 340 15.59 -2.43 -8.43
N THR A 341 15.30 -1.14 -8.37
CA THR A 341 15.71 -0.33 -7.21
C THR A 341 14.44 -0.05 -6.42
N ILE A 342 14.29 -0.75 -5.30
CA ILE A 342 13.61 -0.34 -4.07
C ILE A 342 12.30 0.45 -4.27
N ARG A 343 11.15 -0.23 -4.22
CA ARG A 343 9.91 0.36 -3.67
C ARG A 343 8.91 -0.73 -3.32
N SER A 344 8.69 -0.93 -2.02
CA SER A 344 7.66 -1.82 -1.48
C SER A 344 6.28 -1.35 -1.96
N LYS A 345 5.69 -2.03 -2.95
CA LYS A 345 4.26 -1.91 -3.22
C LYS A 345 3.50 -2.80 -2.25
N LYS A 346 2.88 -2.16 -1.24
CA LYS A 346 1.77 -2.75 -0.49
C LYS A 346 0.69 -3.14 -1.49
N LYS A 347 0.15 -4.36 -1.35
CA LYS A 347 -1.07 -4.79 -2.06
C LYS A 347 -2.18 -3.75 -1.81
N SER A 348 -2.71 -3.17 -2.87
CA SER A 348 -3.95 -2.39 -2.83
C SER A 348 -5.14 -3.36 -2.90
N ASP A 349 -6.12 -3.17 -2.02
CA ASP A 349 -7.28 -4.05 -1.83
C ASP A 349 -8.37 -3.87 -2.91
N TYR A 350 -8.01 -3.50 -4.15
CA TYR A 350 -8.97 -3.44 -5.26
C TYR A 350 -9.23 -4.84 -5.82
N ASN A 351 -10.20 -5.53 -5.26
CA ASN A 351 -10.77 -6.76 -5.84
C ASN A 351 -11.60 -6.41 -7.09
N LEU A 352 -10.94 -6.12 -8.22
CA LEU A 352 -11.57 -5.98 -9.52
C LEU A 352 -11.24 -7.23 -10.36
N SER A 353 -12.26 -7.96 -10.80
CA SER A 353 -12.13 -9.29 -11.39
C SER A 353 -11.22 -9.29 -12.64
N LYS A 354 -10.12 -10.06 -12.59
CA LYS A 354 -9.12 -10.23 -13.66
C LYS A 354 -9.60 -10.99 -14.92
N THR A 355 -10.90 -11.18 -15.13
CA THR A 355 -11.43 -11.87 -16.32
C THR A 355 -11.89 -10.84 -17.36
N ASN A 356 -11.14 -10.74 -18.47
CA ASN A 356 -11.42 -9.87 -19.62
C ASN A 356 -12.63 -10.38 -20.43
N ALA A 357 -13.86 -10.13 -19.94
CA ALA A 357 -15.07 -10.33 -20.71
C ALA A 357 -15.60 -8.97 -21.20
N PRO A 358 -15.97 -8.83 -22.49
CA PRO A 358 -16.47 -7.57 -23.03
C PRO A 358 -17.84 -7.21 -22.44
N ILE A 359 -18.04 -5.92 -22.14
CA ILE A 359 -19.31 -5.39 -21.64
C ILE A 359 -20.12 -4.92 -22.85
N LEU A 360 -21.27 -5.55 -23.10
CA LEU A 360 -22.05 -5.33 -24.32
C LEU A 360 -23.53 -5.10 -24.02
N THR A 361 -24.12 -4.13 -24.71
CA THR A 361 -25.57 -3.99 -24.82
C THR A 361 -26.12 -4.90 -25.91
N ASN A 362 -27.39 -5.31 -25.77
CA ASN A 362 -28.13 -5.98 -26.84
C ASN A 362 -28.19 -5.14 -28.13
N THR A 363 -28.22 -3.81 -28.00
CA THR A 363 -28.20 -2.89 -29.15
C THR A 363 -26.90 -3.02 -29.94
N THR A 364 -25.75 -2.94 -29.27
CA THR A 364 -24.44 -3.10 -29.93
C THR A 364 -24.30 -4.46 -30.60
N LEU A 365 -24.76 -5.55 -29.96
CA LEU A 365 -24.76 -6.88 -30.57
C LEU A 365 -25.61 -6.94 -31.84
N ASN A 366 -26.78 -6.31 -31.84
CA ASN A 366 -27.65 -6.25 -33.00
C ASN A 366 -27.03 -5.39 -34.12
N VAL A 367 -26.40 -4.26 -33.79
CA VAL A 367 -25.66 -3.44 -34.75
C VAL A 367 -24.54 -4.25 -35.41
N ILE A 368 -23.71 -4.95 -34.64
CA ILE A 368 -22.62 -5.78 -35.17
C ILE A 368 -23.16 -6.89 -36.07
N ARG A 369 -24.23 -7.58 -35.66
CA ARG A 369 -24.89 -8.61 -36.49
C ARG A 369 -25.40 -8.04 -37.81
N LEU A 370 -25.97 -6.83 -37.78
CA LEU A 370 -26.47 -6.15 -38.97
C LEU A 370 -25.32 -5.75 -39.90
N VAL A 371 -24.25 -5.17 -39.36
CA VAL A 371 -23.02 -4.84 -40.09
C VAL A 371 -22.44 -6.09 -40.75
N GLY A 372 -22.38 -7.22 -40.04
CA GLY A 372 -21.92 -8.49 -40.61
C GLY A 372 -22.76 -8.97 -41.82
N LYS A 373 -24.09 -8.87 -41.73
CA LYS A 373 -24.98 -9.20 -42.87
C LYS A 373 -24.76 -8.26 -44.06
N TYR A 374 -24.62 -6.97 -43.79
CA TYR A 374 -24.36 -5.97 -44.83
C TYR A 374 -22.98 -6.16 -45.48
N MET A 375 -21.96 -6.53 -44.72
CA MET A 375 -20.64 -6.86 -45.26
C MET A 375 -20.67 -8.08 -46.18
N GLN A 376 -21.44 -9.13 -45.84
CA GLN A 376 -21.63 -10.28 -46.74
C GLN A 376 -22.29 -9.86 -48.05
N MET A 377 -23.30 -8.98 -47.98
CA MET A 377 -23.97 -8.44 -49.15
C MET A 377 -23.03 -7.57 -50.01
N MET A 378 -22.17 -6.76 -49.39
CA MET A 378 -21.12 -5.98 -50.07
C MET A 378 -20.10 -6.86 -50.80
N ASN A 379 -19.74 -8.01 -50.23
CA ASN A 379 -18.80 -8.95 -50.87
C ASN A 379 -19.35 -9.52 -52.18
N ILE A 380 -20.67 -9.73 -52.25
CA ILE A 380 -21.36 -10.24 -53.44
C ILE A 380 -21.62 -9.09 -54.43
N LEU A 381 -22.06 -7.93 -53.93
CA LEU A 381 -22.49 -6.77 -54.72
C LEU A 381 -21.52 -5.60 -54.53
N LYS A 382 -20.35 -5.68 -55.18
CA LYS A 382 -19.33 -4.61 -55.15
C LYS A 382 -19.84 -3.21 -55.57
N PRO A 383 -20.78 -3.04 -56.53
CA PRO A 383 -21.23 -1.70 -56.93
C PRO A 383 -21.91 -0.89 -55.82
N ILE A 384 -22.59 -1.55 -54.88
CA ILE A 384 -23.29 -0.89 -53.76
C ILE A 384 -22.41 -0.75 -52.50
N ALA A 385 -21.16 -1.19 -52.55
CA ALA A 385 -20.29 -1.25 -51.37
C ALA A 385 -20.10 0.11 -50.70
N PHE A 386 -20.03 1.19 -51.49
CA PHE A 386 -19.92 2.54 -50.93
C PHE A 386 -21.16 2.96 -50.15
N ASP A 387 -22.36 2.73 -50.70
CA ASP A 387 -23.60 3.18 -50.06
C ASP A 387 -23.84 2.43 -48.75
N VAL A 388 -23.52 1.14 -48.74
CA VAL A 388 -23.60 0.32 -47.52
C VAL A 388 -22.61 0.81 -46.46
N ILE A 389 -21.35 1.07 -46.83
CA ILE A 389 -20.35 1.62 -45.90
C ILE A 389 -20.80 2.99 -45.38
N HIS A 390 -21.35 3.84 -46.24
CA HIS A 390 -21.89 5.14 -45.84
C HIS A 390 -23.02 4.99 -44.81
N CYS A 391 -24.02 4.14 -45.05
CA CYS A 391 -25.11 3.90 -44.10
C CYS A 391 -24.62 3.26 -42.79
N VAL A 392 -23.61 2.37 -42.85
CA VAL A 392 -22.99 1.79 -41.65
C VAL A 392 -22.26 2.86 -40.84
N SER A 393 -21.55 3.79 -41.48
CA SER A 393 -20.95 4.95 -40.83
C SER A 393 -22.00 5.86 -40.19
N GLN A 394 -23.12 6.11 -40.87
CA GLN A 394 -24.25 6.89 -40.31
C GLN A 394 -24.88 6.21 -39.09
N LEU A 395 -25.01 4.88 -39.10
CA LEU A 395 -25.52 4.10 -37.97
C LEU A 395 -24.58 4.20 -36.76
N PHE A 396 -23.27 4.17 -36.98
CA PHE A 396 -22.29 4.38 -35.93
C PHE A 396 -22.34 5.83 -35.39
N ASP A 397 -22.38 6.83 -36.28
CA ASP A 397 -22.52 8.25 -35.92
C ASP A 397 -23.79 8.49 -35.08
N TYR A 398 -24.92 7.88 -35.45
CA TYR A 398 -26.17 7.96 -34.69
C TYR A 398 -26.07 7.29 -33.33
N TYR A 399 -25.46 6.10 -33.24
CA TYR A 399 -25.27 5.40 -31.97
C TYR A 399 -24.36 6.19 -31.02
N LEU A 400 -23.27 6.77 -31.55
CA LEU A 400 -22.37 7.65 -30.80
C LEU A 400 -23.11 8.88 -30.27
N TYR A 401 -23.90 9.54 -31.12
CA TYR A 401 -24.69 10.71 -30.73
C TYR A 401 -25.77 10.35 -29.69
N ALA A 402 -26.41 9.20 -29.80
CA ALA A 402 -27.40 8.74 -28.82
C ALA A 402 -26.77 8.52 -27.44
N VAL A 403 -25.60 7.86 -27.37
CA VAL A 403 -24.86 7.67 -26.12
C VAL A 403 -24.46 9.02 -25.51
N TYR A 404 -23.98 9.96 -26.33
CA TYR A 404 -23.70 11.33 -25.86
C TYR A 404 -24.95 12.05 -25.35
N THR A 405 -26.06 12.01 -26.09
CA THR A 405 -27.29 12.73 -25.74
C THR A 405 -27.92 12.19 -24.46
N PHE A 406 -27.89 10.87 -24.26
CA PHE A 406 -28.48 10.24 -23.08
C PHE A 406 -27.64 10.39 -21.82
N PHE A 407 -26.31 10.30 -21.95
CA PHE A 407 -25.43 10.17 -20.78
C PHE A 407 -24.40 11.29 -20.65
N GLY A 408 -24.05 11.99 -21.73
CA GLY A 408 -23.03 13.04 -21.76
C GLY A 408 -23.57 14.47 -21.81
N ARG A 409 -24.79 14.68 -22.29
CA ARG A 409 -25.40 16.03 -22.43
C ARG A 409 -25.88 16.53 -21.07
N ASN A 410 -25.32 17.65 -20.60
CA ASN A 410 -25.75 18.31 -19.38
C ASN A 410 -25.50 19.83 -19.46
N ASP A 411 -26.56 20.58 -19.74
CA ASP A 411 -26.51 22.02 -20.05
C ASP A 411 -25.96 22.87 -18.88
N MET A 412 -26.04 22.39 -17.63
CA MET A 412 -25.53 23.11 -16.45
C MET A 412 -24.00 23.19 -16.36
N TYR A 413 -23.28 22.22 -16.93
CA TYR A 413 -21.83 22.05 -16.68
C TYR A 413 -20.96 22.29 -17.92
N GLU A 414 -21.56 22.55 -19.09
CA GLU A 414 -20.83 22.99 -20.29
C GLU A 414 -20.16 24.36 -20.09
N SER A 415 -20.73 25.21 -19.21
CA SER A 415 -20.20 26.54 -18.89
C SER A 415 -18.93 26.51 -18.04
N SER A 416 -18.58 25.37 -17.42
CA SER A 416 -17.48 25.28 -16.45
C SER A 416 -16.07 25.28 -17.07
N GLY A 417 -15.93 25.51 -18.38
CA GLY A 417 -14.64 25.79 -19.04
C GLY A 417 -13.58 24.67 -18.97
N LEU A 418 -13.96 23.46 -18.55
CA LEU A 418 -13.04 22.36 -18.25
C LEU A 418 -12.45 21.64 -19.47
N GLY A 419 -12.80 22.04 -20.70
CA GLY A 419 -12.32 21.37 -21.91
C GLY A 419 -12.67 19.87 -21.94
N LEU A 420 -13.77 19.47 -21.28
CA LEU A 420 -14.20 18.06 -21.15
C LEU A 420 -14.50 17.42 -22.50
N ILE A 421 -14.98 18.24 -23.42
CA ILE A 421 -15.22 17.88 -24.81
C ILE A 421 -14.08 18.51 -25.61
N SER A 422 -13.28 17.66 -26.27
CA SER A 422 -12.23 18.13 -27.17
C SER A 422 -12.85 18.94 -28.32
N SER A 423 -12.09 19.87 -28.89
CA SER A 423 -12.54 20.62 -30.09
C SER A 423 -12.95 19.66 -31.22
N ARG A 424 -12.26 18.52 -31.34
CA ARG A 424 -12.55 17.44 -32.28
C ARG A 424 -13.91 16.80 -31.99
N LEU A 425 -14.14 16.32 -30.76
CA LEU A 425 -15.41 15.70 -30.38
C LEU A 425 -16.58 16.67 -30.55
N ARG A 426 -16.40 17.95 -30.18
CA ARG A 426 -17.41 18.99 -30.40
C ARG A 426 -17.74 19.19 -31.87
N THR A 427 -16.71 19.26 -32.72
CA THR A 427 -16.89 19.39 -34.18
C THR A 427 -17.60 18.16 -34.75
N THR A 428 -17.23 16.95 -34.33
CA THR A 428 -17.88 15.70 -34.74
C THR A 428 -19.34 15.65 -34.31
N LEU A 429 -19.66 16.00 -33.05
CA LEU A 429 -21.04 16.02 -32.55
C LEU A 429 -21.90 17.06 -33.27
N ASN A 430 -21.37 18.26 -33.52
CA ASN A 430 -22.06 19.30 -34.28
C ASN A 430 -22.30 18.85 -35.73
N ARG A 431 -21.30 18.25 -36.37
CA ARG A 431 -21.44 17.67 -37.72
C ARG A 431 -22.55 16.63 -37.75
N ILE A 432 -22.58 15.69 -36.81
CA ILE A 432 -23.61 14.65 -36.73
C ILE A 432 -24.99 15.27 -36.49
N GLN A 433 -25.09 16.27 -35.61
CA GLN A 433 -26.34 16.97 -35.34
C GLN A 433 -26.87 17.71 -36.58
N GLU A 434 -26.02 18.37 -37.35
CA GLU A 434 -26.41 19.10 -38.56
C GLU A 434 -26.73 18.17 -39.74
N SER A 435 -25.94 17.11 -39.91
CA SER A 435 -26.03 16.21 -41.07
C SER A 435 -27.07 15.11 -40.92
N LEU A 436 -27.24 14.54 -39.73
CA LEU A 436 -28.01 13.30 -39.53
C LEU A 436 -29.29 13.48 -38.71
N ILE A 437 -29.44 14.56 -37.93
CA ILE A 437 -30.51 14.66 -36.93
C ILE A 437 -31.53 15.71 -37.31
N ASP A 438 -32.80 15.31 -37.31
CA ASP A 438 -33.93 16.24 -37.38
C ASP A 438 -34.39 16.61 -35.96
N MET A 439 -34.06 17.84 -35.53
CA MET A 439 -34.49 18.40 -34.25
C MET A 439 -35.96 18.85 -34.26
N ASN A 440 -36.58 18.96 -35.43
CA ASN A 440 -37.92 19.51 -35.64
C ASN A 440 -38.97 18.45 -36.02
N ALA A 441 -38.75 17.18 -35.65
CA ALA A 441 -39.63 16.04 -35.98
C ALA A 441 -41.10 16.18 -35.53
N GLY A 442 -41.49 17.30 -34.89
CA GLY A 442 -42.86 17.65 -34.50
C GLY A 442 -43.54 18.81 -35.25
N ILE A 443 -42.90 19.52 -36.19
CA ILE A 443 -43.53 20.68 -36.87
C ILE A 443 -43.38 20.59 -38.40
N HIS A 444 -44.48 20.85 -39.11
CA HIS A 444 -44.65 20.77 -40.56
C HIS A 444 -43.51 21.46 -41.34
N GLY A 445 -42.67 20.66 -42.01
CA GLY A 445 -41.71 21.09 -43.03
C GLY A 445 -41.86 20.21 -44.30
N PRO A 446 -41.44 20.71 -45.48
CA PRO A 446 -41.65 20.03 -46.76
C PRO A 446 -41.00 18.64 -46.79
N ALA A 447 -41.71 17.66 -47.36
CA ALA A 447 -41.41 16.23 -47.25
C ALA A 447 -40.14 15.76 -48.01
N GLU A 448 -39.52 16.61 -48.83
CA GLU A 448 -38.33 16.25 -49.61
C GLU A 448 -37.04 16.27 -48.77
N ASP A 449 -36.90 17.19 -47.80
CA ASP A 449 -35.74 17.26 -46.90
C ASP A 449 -35.76 16.20 -45.78
N ARG A 450 -36.89 15.50 -45.58
CA ARG A 450 -37.07 14.47 -44.55
C ARG A 450 -36.45 13.11 -44.91
N LYS A 451 -36.03 12.89 -46.15
CA LYS A 451 -35.60 11.55 -46.62
C LYS A 451 -34.22 11.12 -46.09
N GLU A 452 -33.38 12.04 -45.63
CA GLU A 452 -32.02 11.74 -45.17
C GLU A 452 -31.77 11.94 -43.66
N LYS A 453 -32.67 12.64 -42.94
CA LYS A 453 -32.49 12.94 -41.51
C LYS A 453 -33.31 12.04 -40.60
N VAL A 454 -32.70 11.59 -39.52
CA VAL A 454 -33.28 10.66 -38.53
C VAL A 454 -33.77 11.45 -37.31
N PRO A 455 -34.92 11.10 -36.69
CA PRO A 455 -35.39 11.75 -35.48
C PRO A 455 -34.41 11.60 -34.31
N SER A 456 -34.42 12.59 -33.42
CA SER A 456 -33.57 12.62 -32.24
C SER A 456 -33.76 11.37 -31.36
N PRO A 457 -32.68 10.82 -30.78
CA PRO A 457 -32.78 9.64 -29.93
C PRO A 457 -33.54 9.96 -28.62
N HIS A 458 -34.43 9.05 -28.20
CA HIS A 458 -35.23 9.21 -26.97
C HIS A 458 -34.84 8.17 -25.90
N LEU A 459 -34.61 8.63 -24.67
CA LEU A 459 -34.31 7.75 -23.54
C LEU A 459 -35.61 7.16 -22.96
N SER A 460 -35.62 5.85 -22.72
CA SER A 460 -36.75 5.20 -22.05
C SER A 460 -36.92 5.70 -20.61
N GLN A 461 -38.16 5.94 -20.20
CA GLN A 461 -38.52 6.38 -18.84
C GLN A 461 -38.09 5.39 -17.74
N MET A 462 -37.76 4.15 -18.09
CA MET A 462 -37.26 3.14 -17.16
C MET A 462 -35.82 3.38 -16.71
N VAL A 463 -35.06 4.24 -17.41
CA VAL A 463 -33.65 4.54 -17.06
C VAL A 463 -33.60 5.70 -16.07
N VAL A 464 -33.41 5.39 -14.79
CA VAL A 464 -33.30 6.40 -13.72
C VAL A 464 -31.85 6.87 -13.58
N LEU A 465 -31.57 8.10 -14.03
CA LEU A 465 -30.24 8.73 -13.95
C LEU A 465 -30.07 9.67 -12.75
N THR A 466 -31.09 9.83 -11.92
CA THR A 466 -31.13 10.81 -10.83
C THR A 466 -30.88 10.22 -9.45
N ASN A 467 -30.87 8.89 -9.31
CA ASN A 467 -30.75 8.23 -8.00
C ASN A 467 -29.30 8.26 -7.49
N SER A 468 -29.09 8.85 -6.30
CA SER A 468 -27.78 8.93 -5.64
C SER A 468 -27.28 7.56 -5.16
N GLY A 469 -28.19 6.63 -4.82
CA GLY A 469 -27.85 5.29 -4.34
C GLY A 469 -27.23 4.40 -5.43
N THR A 470 -27.51 4.65 -6.71
CA THR A 470 -26.92 3.93 -7.85
C THR A 470 -25.81 4.72 -8.55
N LEU A 471 -25.23 5.73 -7.86
CA LEU A 471 -24.25 6.67 -8.42
C LEU A 471 -24.75 7.32 -9.72
N TYR A 472 -25.99 7.82 -9.72
CA TYR A 472 -26.59 8.54 -10.86
C TYR A 472 -26.62 7.72 -12.16
N GLY A 473 -26.93 6.43 -12.02
CA GLY A 473 -26.99 5.48 -13.12
C GLY A 473 -25.62 5.12 -13.68
N LEU A 474 -24.59 5.01 -12.83
CA LEU A 474 -23.23 4.68 -13.25
C LEU A 474 -23.19 3.37 -14.03
N ALA A 475 -23.92 2.34 -13.58
CA ALA A 475 -24.00 1.05 -14.27
C ALA A 475 -24.43 1.21 -15.75
N GLN A 476 -25.51 1.97 -16.00
CA GLN A 476 -26.02 2.20 -17.36
C GLN A 476 -25.04 3.03 -18.20
N ARG A 477 -24.41 4.05 -17.60
CA ARG A 477 -23.39 4.89 -18.24
C ARG A 477 -22.17 4.07 -18.66
N VAL A 478 -21.69 3.18 -17.79
CA VAL A 478 -20.54 2.29 -18.07
C VAL A 478 -20.89 1.32 -19.18
N VAL A 479 -22.04 0.63 -19.08
CA VAL A 479 -22.45 -0.34 -20.09
C VAL A 479 -22.61 0.32 -21.47
N ALA A 480 -23.25 1.50 -21.54
CA ALA A 480 -23.43 2.21 -22.81
C ALA A 480 -22.10 2.67 -23.42
N THR A 481 -21.22 3.26 -22.61
CA THR A 481 -19.93 3.78 -23.06
C THR A 481 -18.98 2.67 -23.48
N GLU A 482 -18.83 1.63 -22.67
CA GLU A 482 -17.93 0.52 -22.99
C GLU A 482 -18.43 -0.30 -24.18
N SER A 483 -19.75 -0.41 -24.36
CA SER A 483 -20.30 -1.04 -25.57
C SER A 483 -20.01 -0.21 -26.83
N LEU A 484 -20.03 1.12 -26.74
CA LEU A 484 -19.66 2.00 -27.86
C LEU A 484 -18.16 1.91 -28.16
N VAL A 485 -17.30 1.89 -27.14
CA VAL A 485 -15.86 1.73 -27.34
C VAL A 485 -15.54 0.37 -27.94
N PHE A 486 -16.17 -0.70 -27.45
CA PHE A 486 -16.03 -2.01 -28.07
C PHE A 486 -16.47 -1.99 -29.54
N LEU A 487 -17.59 -1.34 -29.86
CA LEU A 487 -18.03 -1.20 -31.25
C LEU A 487 -16.98 -0.49 -32.10
N ALA A 488 -16.37 0.59 -31.58
CA ALA A 488 -15.30 1.31 -32.26
C ALA A 488 -14.07 0.41 -32.51
N GLU A 489 -13.63 -0.37 -31.52
CA GLU A 489 -12.54 -1.34 -31.66
C GLU A 489 -12.85 -2.40 -32.74
N GLN A 490 -14.11 -2.88 -32.80
CA GLN A 490 -14.52 -3.79 -33.88
C GLN A 490 -14.44 -3.11 -35.24
N PHE A 491 -14.87 -1.85 -35.37
CA PHE A 491 -14.71 -1.10 -36.62
C PHE A 491 -13.24 -0.92 -37.01
N GLU A 492 -12.35 -0.60 -36.07
CA GLU A 492 -10.91 -0.50 -36.33
C GLU A 492 -10.33 -1.82 -36.88
N SER A 493 -10.75 -2.96 -36.31
CA SER A 493 -10.33 -4.28 -36.81
C SER A 493 -10.84 -4.57 -38.23
N LEU A 494 -12.00 -4.01 -38.61
CA LEU A 494 -12.61 -4.17 -39.93
C LEU A 494 -12.04 -3.20 -40.98
N GLN A 495 -11.21 -2.23 -40.58
CA GLN A 495 -10.69 -1.19 -41.47
C GLN A 495 -9.97 -1.75 -42.70
N SER A 496 -9.11 -2.75 -42.52
CA SER A 496 -8.34 -3.37 -43.61
C SER A 496 -9.24 -4.02 -44.68
N HIS A 497 -10.32 -4.66 -44.24
CA HIS A 497 -11.29 -5.28 -45.12
C HIS A 497 -12.14 -4.23 -45.85
N LEU A 498 -12.61 -3.20 -45.15
CA LEU A 498 -13.38 -2.11 -45.77
C LEU A 498 -12.55 -1.31 -46.79
N ASP A 499 -11.24 -1.12 -46.55
CA ASP A 499 -10.35 -0.40 -47.47
C ASP A 499 -10.04 -1.20 -48.75
N THR A 500 -10.10 -2.53 -48.69
CA THR A 500 -9.95 -3.41 -49.87
C THR A 500 -11.19 -3.37 -50.77
N MET A 501 -12.37 -3.17 -50.19
CA MET A 501 -13.65 -3.17 -50.90
C MET A 501 -14.01 -1.81 -51.52
N MET A 502 -13.30 -0.75 -51.14
CA MET A 502 -13.61 0.63 -51.55
C MET A 502 -12.90 1.04 -52.85
N PRO A 503 -13.60 1.71 -53.78
CA PRO A 503 -12.98 2.36 -54.94
C PRO A 503 -12.00 3.45 -54.51
N ALA A 504 -10.87 3.58 -55.21
CA ALA A 504 -9.80 4.52 -54.88
C ALA A 504 -10.28 5.98 -54.70
N ALA A 505 -11.25 6.42 -55.49
CA ALA A 505 -11.83 7.77 -55.43
C ALA A 505 -12.56 8.08 -54.11
N LYS A 506 -13.04 7.07 -53.38
CA LYS A 506 -13.86 7.25 -52.17
C LYS A 506 -13.13 6.85 -50.88
N LYS A 507 -11.87 6.41 -50.96
CA LYS A 507 -11.01 6.11 -49.80
C LYS A 507 -10.85 7.28 -48.80
N PRO A 508 -10.78 8.57 -49.23
CA PRO A 508 -10.69 9.68 -48.29
C PRO A 508 -11.87 9.77 -47.31
N PHE A 509 -13.08 9.39 -47.73
CA PHE A 509 -14.26 9.36 -46.86
C PHE A 509 -14.07 8.37 -45.69
N LEU A 510 -13.57 7.16 -45.99
CA LEU A 510 -13.35 6.13 -44.99
C LEU A 510 -12.25 6.56 -43.99
N GLN A 511 -11.16 7.14 -44.47
CA GLN A 511 -10.10 7.70 -43.62
C GLN A 511 -10.62 8.83 -42.74
N GLN A 512 -11.50 9.69 -43.26
CA GLN A 512 -12.15 10.73 -42.50
C GLN A 512 -13.10 10.16 -41.43
N PHE A 513 -13.83 9.09 -41.71
CA PHE A 513 -14.71 8.43 -40.73
C PHE A 513 -13.91 7.82 -39.57
N TYR A 514 -12.85 7.07 -39.85
CA TYR A 514 -12.02 6.46 -38.80
C TYR A 514 -11.30 7.52 -37.95
N SER A 515 -10.73 8.53 -38.62
CA SER A 515 -10.06 9.61 -37.90
C SER A 515 -11.07 10.50 -37.14
N GLN A 516 -12.20 10.92 -37.70
CA GLN A 516 -13.04 11.91 -37.03
C GLN A 516 -14.05 11.29 -36.06
N THR A 517 -14.63 10.13 -36.38
CA THR A 517 -15.68 9.51 -35.55
C THR A 517 -15.17 8.34 -34.73
N VAL A 518 -14.53 7.33 -35.33
CA VAL A 518 -14.20 6.09 -34.61
C VAL A 518 -13.20 6.37 -33.48
N SER A 519 -12.15 7.15 -33.73
CA SER A 519 -11.18 7.49 -32.69
C SER A 519 -11.76 8.35 -31.56
N THR A 520 -12.80 9.14 -31.83
CA THR A 520 -13.43 10.03 -30.82
C THR A 520 -14.42 9.30 -29.92
N ALA A 521 -14.81 8.07 -30.25
CA ALA A 521 -15.69 7.26 -29.41
C ALA A 521 -15.11 7.01 -28.00
N SER A 522 -13.79 6.82 -27.88
CA SER A 522 -13.12 6.65 -26.59
C SER A 522 -13.10 7.93 -25.74
N GLU A 523 -13.14 9.10 -26.38
CA GLU A 523 -13.13 10.40 -25.71
C GLU A 523 -14.43 10.67 -24.94
N LEU A 524 -15.55 10.02 -25.33
CA LEU A 524 -16.85 10.13 -24.65
C LEU A 524 -16.84 9.63 -23.21
N ARG A 525 -15.86 8.81 -22.81
CA ARG A 525 -15.67 8.41 -21.41
C ARG A 525 -15.58 9.64 -20.49
N LYS A 526 -14.88 10.70 -20.92
CA LYS A 526 -14.65 11.89 -20.10
C LYS A 526 -15.95 12.63 -19.75
N PRO A 527 -16.74 13.15 -20.70
CA PRO A 527 -17.96 13.89 -20.37
C PRO A 527 -19.00 13.03 -19.64
N ILE A 528 -19.12 11.74 -19.97
CA ILE A 528 -20.12 10.86 -19.35
C ILE A 528 -19.80 10.58 -17.87
N TYR A 529 -18.55 10.27 -17.57
CA TYR A 529 -18.11 9.96 -16.20
C TYR A 529 -17.91 11.23 -15.36
N TRP A 530 -17.62 12.37 -15.99
CA TRP A 530 -17.58 13.67 -15.32
C TRP A 530 -18.88 14.00 -14.60
N ILE A 531 -20.04 13.77 -15.22
CA ILE A 531 -21.34 14.06 -14.61
C ILE A 531 -21.54 13.22 -13.34
N VAL A 532 -21.05 11.97 -13.34
CA VAL A 532 -21.10 11.12 -12.14
C VAL A 532 -20.19 11.70 -11.06
N ALA A 533 -18.95 12.04 -11.39
CA ALA A 533 -17.98 12.62 -10.46
C ALA A 533 -18.46 13.95 -9.85
N ALA A 534 -19.10 14.80 -10.66
CA ALA A 534 -19.64 16.10 -10.26
C ALA A 534 -20.83 15.98 -9.29
N LYS A 535 -21.64 14.93 -9.43
CA LYS A 535 -22.80 14.69 -8.56
C LYS A 535 -22.51 13.76 -7.38
N ALA A 536 -21.46 12.95 -7.46
CA ALA A 536 -21.12 11.94 -6.47
C ALA A 536 -20.63 12.55 -5.14
N ILE A 537 -19.96 13.69 -5.20
CA ILE A 537 -19.41 14.41 -4.06
C ILE A 537 -20.07 15.79 -4.01
N ASP A 538 -20.53 16.21 -2.83
CA ASP A 538 -21.13 17.52 -2.61
C ASP A 538 -20.03 18.60 -2.44
N TYR A 539 -19.56 19.13 -3.56
CA TYR A 539 -18.54 20.19 -3.56
C TYR A 539 -19.08 21.54 -3.06
N GLU A 540 -20.39 21.79 -3.14
CA GLU A 540 -21.01 23.03 -2.66
C GLU A 540 -20.95 23.09 -1.12
N GLN A 541 -21.29 21.99 -0.46
CA GLN A 541 -21.13 21.87 0.99
C GLN A 541 -19.66 22.08 1.41
N MET A 542 -18.71 21.58 0.62
CA MET A 542 -17.28 21.79 0.89
C MET A 542 -16.89 23.26 0.83
N LEU A 543 -17.35 24.00 -0.19
CA LEU A 543 -17.12 25.45 -0.30
C LEU A 543 -17.73 26.22 0.89
N LEU A 544 -18.93 25.83 1.34
CA LEU A 544 -19.56 26.44 2.52
C LEU A 544 -18.76 26.19 3.79
N MET A 545 -18.25 24.97 3.99
CA MET A 545 -17.38 24.65 5.13
C MET A 545 -16.07 25.43 5.09
N MET A 546 -15.44 25.55 3.92
CA MET A 546 -14.21 26.34 3.74
C MET A 546 -14.44 27.83 4.00
N ALA A 547 -15.60 28.37 3.62
CA ALA A 547 -15.97 29.76 3.90
C ALA A 547 -16.15 30.05 5.40
N GLY A 548 -16.52 29.03 6.20
CA GLY A 548 -16.62 29.12 7.65
C GLY A 548 -15.29 29.09 8.41
N VAL A 549 -14.19 28.69 7.75
CA VAL A 549 -12.86 28.62 8.36
C VAL A 549 -12.23 30.01 8.47
N LYS A 550 -11.70 30.34 9.65
CA LYS A 550 -10.91 31.56 9.85
C LYS A 550 -9.46 31.31 9.48
N TRP A 551 -8.97 32.00 8.46
CA TRP A 551 -7.59 31.88 7.95
C TRP A 551 -6.63 32.94 8.53
N ASP A 552 -7.10 33.73 9.49
CA ASP A 552 -6.31 34.72 10.25
C ASP A 552 -6.01 34.15 11.64
N ILE A 553 -4.93 33.38 11.73
CA ILE A 553 -4.54 32.60 12.91
C ILE A 553 -3.13 33.05 13.31
N ARG A 554 -2.86 33.19 14.62
CA ARG A 554 -1.55 33.63 15.13
C ARG A 554 -0.60 32.49 15.47
N GLU A 555 -1.13 31.28 15.68
CA GLU A 555 -0.35 30.09 16.01
C GLU A 555 -0.75 28.95 15.08
N ILE A 556 0.25 28.26 14.51
CA ILE A 556 0.02 27.12 13.63
C ILE A 556 -0.56 25.98 14.48
N MET A 557 -1.82 25.64 14.22
CA MET A 557 -2.43 24.45 14.81
C MET A 557 -1.78 23.19 14.21
N SER A 558 -1.50 22.19 15.04
CA SER A 558 -0.88 20.92 14.61
C SER A 558 -1.84 20.00 13.84
N GLN A 559 -3.09 20.41 13.66
CA GLN A 559 -4.18 19.62 13.10
C GLN A 559 -4.75 20.31 11.86
N HIS A 560 -5.15 19.50 10.87
CA HIS A 560 -5.84 19.94 9.65
C HIS A 560 -7.31 20.27 9.94
N ASN A 561 -7.94 21.01 9.03
CA ASN A 561 -9.32 21.44 9.15
C ASN A 561 -10.34 20.31 8.92
N VAL A 562 -11.51 20.42 9.55
CA VAL A 562 -12.59 19.41 9.51
C VAL A 562 -13.11 19.15 8.10
N TYR A 563 -13.10 20.15 7.20
CA TYR A 563 -13.57 19.96 5.82
C TYR A 563 -12.70 18.93 5.06
N VAL A 564 -11.42 18.80 5.38
CA VAL A 564 -10.53 17.81 4.75
C VAL A 564 -10.96 16.40 5.13
N ASP A 565 -11.33 16.17 6.39
CA ASP A 565 -11.84 14.86 6.84
C ASP A 565 -13.21 14.55 6.25
N VAL A 566 -14.11 15.54 6.10
CA VAL A 566 -15.40 15.33 5.43
C VAL A 566 -15.19 15.00 3.96
N LEU A 567 -14.32 15.73 3.26
CA LEU A 567 -13.99 15.44 1.86
C LEU A 567 -13.45 14.02 1.69
N LEU A 568 -12.50 13.62 2.54
CA LEU A 568 -11.96 12.26 2.52
C LEU A 568 -13.00 11.19 2.83
N LYS A 569 -13.93 11.46 3.75
CA LYS A 569 -15.05 10.57 4.05
C LYS A 569 -15.99 10.43 2.85
N GLU A 570 -16.21 11.50 2.08
CA GLU A 570 -16.97 11.42 0.82
C GLU A 570 -16.22 10.59 -0.24
N PHE A 571 -14.89 10.71 -0.34
CA PHE A 571 -14.08 9.82 -1.20
C PHE A 571 -14.14 8.35 -0.76
N GLU A 572 -14.11 8.05 0.54
CA GLU A 572 -14.29 6.70 1.06
C GLU A 572 -15.68 6.15 0.76
N GLN A 573 -16.73 6.96 0.95
CA GLN A 573 -18.10 6.59 0.59
C GLN A 573 -18.25 6.35 -0.91
N PHE A 574 -17.66 7.21 -1.74
CA PHE A 574 -17.61 7.04 -3.19
C PHE A 574 -16.95 5.71 -3.56
N ASN A 575 -15.79 5.38 -2.98
CA ASN A 575 -15.11 4.11 -3.22
C ASN A 575 -15.97 2.90 -2.81
N LYS A 576 -16.69 3.01 -1.68
CA LYS A 576 -17.61 1.96 -1.20
C LYS A 576 -18.78 1.75 -2.17
N ARG A 577 -19.43 2.84 -2.60
CA ARG A 577 -20.52 2.82 -3.60
C ARG A 577 -20.03 2.30 -4.96
N LEU A 578 -18.81 2.66 -5.36
CA LEU A 578 -18.18 2.15 -6.57
C LEU A 578 -17.98 0.63 -6.48
N GLY A 579 -17.56 0.13 -5.32
CA GLY A 579 -17.48 -1.30 -5.01
C GLY A 579 -18.84 -2.01 -5.09
N ASP A 580 -19.91 -1.39 -4.60
CA ASP A 580 -21.27 -1.94 -4.68
C ASP A 580 -21.80 -2.00 -6.13
N VAL A 581 -21.52 -0.97 -6.94
CA VAL A 581 -21.81 -0.99 -8.39
C VAL A 581 -20.97 -2.06 -9.10
N SER A 582 -19.70 -2.23 -8.71
CA SER A 582 -18.82 -3.26 -9.27
C SER A 582 -19.34 -4.69 -9.06
N ARG A 583 -20.22 -4.92 -8.09
CA ARG A 583 -20.88 -6.23 -7.88
C ARG A 583 -21.97 -6.51 -8.93
N HIS A 584 -22.61 -5.46 -9.43
CA HIS A 584 -23.71 -5.56 -10.40
C HIS A 584 -23.21 -5.48 -11.84
N VAL A 585 -22.24 -4.58 -12.10
CA VAL A 585 -21.62 -4.38 -13.41
C VAL A 585 -20.11 -4.35 -13.21
N ARG A 586 -19.37 -5.13 -14.00
CA ARG A 586 -17.91 -5.06 -13.98
C ARG A 586 -17.47 -3.68 -14.45
N ILE A 587 -16.62 -3.02 -13.66
CA ILE A 587 -16.07 -1.71 -14.02
C ILE A 587 -14.64 -1.96 -14.54
N PRO A 588 -14.32 -1.67 -15.81
CA PRO A 588 -12.95 -1.78 -16.29
C PRO A 588 -12.01 -0.82 -15.57
N LEU A 589 -10.74 -1.20 -15.43
CA LEU A 589 -9.72 -0.33 -14.83
C LEU A 589 -9.60 1.05 -15.51
N PRO A 590 -9.66 1.17 -16.85
CA PRO A 590 -9.68 2.49 -17.52
C PRO A 590 -10.84 3.38 -17.07
N VAL A 591 -12.02 2.80 -16.82
CA VAL A 591 -13.20 3.54 -16.35
C VAL A 591 -13.01 4.01 -14.92
N SER A 592 -12.54 3.12 -14.04
CA SER A 592 -12.23 3.46 -12.65
C SER A 592 -11.20 4.61 -12.59
N ASN A 593 -10.15 4.53 -13.41
CA ASN A 593 -9.11 5.56 -13.48
C ASN A 593 -9.67 6.92 -13.91
N VAL A 594 -10.54 6.96 -14.93
CA VAL A 594 -11.18 8.21 -15.40
C VAL A 594 -12.13 8.78 -14.35
N LEU A 595 -12.91 7.93 -13.66
CA LEU A 595 -13.79 8.37 -12.57
C LEU A 595 -12.99 9.00 -11.42
N TRP A 596 -11.92 8.33 -10.98
CA TRP A 596 -11.04 8.85 -9.94
C TRP A 596 -10.30 10.11 -10.40
N GLU A 597 -9.85 10.18 -11.65
CA GLU A 597 -9.23 11.39 -12.22
C GLU A 597 -10.18 12.58 -12.11
N HIS A 598 -11.45 12.41 -12.49
CA HIS A 598 -12.44 13.47 -12.45
C HIS A 598 -12.82 13.89 -11.03
N CYS A 599 -13.00 12.95 -10.11
CA CYS A 599 -13.29 13.27 -8.71
C CYS A 599 -12.15 14.07 -8.07
N ILE A 600 -10.90 13.67 -8.33
CA ILE A 600 -9.72 14.37 -7.81
C ILE A 600 -9.58 15.76 -8.44
N ARG A 601 -9.75 15.88 -9.77
CA ARG A 601 -9.68 17.17 -10.48
C ARG A 601 -10.74 18.14 -9.95
N LEU A 602 -11.97 17.67 -9.74
CA LEU A 602 -13.04 18.47 -9.15
C LEU A 602 -12.69 18.92 -7.74
N ALA A 603 -12.28 18.00 -6.87
CA ALA A 603 -11.89 18.34 -5.50
C ALA A 603 -10.76 19.38 -5.47
N ASN A 604 -9.70 19.20 -6.26
CA ASN A 604 -8.58 20.14 -6.33
C ASN A 604 -9.01 21.54 -6.80
N ARG A 605 -9.95 21.63 -7.74
CA ARG A 605 -10.51 22.91 -8.18
C ARG A 605 -11.40 23.55 -7.12
N THR A 606 -12.24 22.77 -6.45
CA THR A 606 -13.05 23.23 -5.33
C THR A 606 -12.17 23.76 -4.19
N LEU A 607 -11.03 23.12 -3.90
CA LEU A 607 -10.07 23.62 -2.92
C LEU A 607 -9.48 24.97 -3.34
N VAL A 608 -9.03 25.12 -4.59
CA VAL A 608 -8.51 26.41 -5.08
C VAL A 608 -9.59 27.50 -5.07
N GLU A 609 -10.82 27.17 -5.45
CA GLU A 609 -11.94 28.11 -5.37
C GLU A 609 -12.27 28.50 -3.92
N GLY A 610 -12.22 27.54 -2.99
CA GLY A 610 -12.35 27.79 -1.56
C GLY A 610 -11.25 28.71 -1.02
N TYR A 611 -9.99 28.46 -1.37
CA TYR A 611 -8.85 29.30 -0.97
C TYR A 611 -8.92 30.70 -1.61
N ALA A 612 -9.36 30.79 -2.86
CA ALA A 612 -9.53 32.05 -3.57
C ALA A 612 -10.63 32.93 -2.95
N ASN A 613 -11.63 32.35 -2.28
CA ASN A 613 -12.72 33.11 -1.65
C ASN A 613 -12.36 33.65 -0.26
N VAL A 614 -11.17 33.35 0.25
CA VAL A 614 -10.68 33.84 1.54
C VAL A 614 -10.38 35.33 1.47
N LYS A 615 -10.96 36.14 2.36
CA LYS A 615 -10.77 37.61 2.36
C LYS A 615 -9.51 38.08 3.11
N LYS A 616 -9.09 37.36 4.15
CA LYS A 616 -7.93 37.67 4.98
C LYS A 616 -7.20 36.38 5.33
N CYS A 617 -5.90 36.33 5.07
CA CYS A 617 -5.08 35.15 5.31
C CYS A 617 -3.73 35.54 5.92
N SER A 618 -3.45 35.02 7.12
CA SER A 618 -2.19 35.16 7.86
C SER A 618 -1.10 34.24 7.26
N ASN A 619 0.17 34.45 7.61
CA ASN A 619 1.26 33.57 7.14
C ASN A 619 1.10 32.14 7.68
N GLU A 620 0.63 32.03 8.93
CA GLU A 620 0.28 30.81 9.62
C GLU A 620 -0.94 30.13 8.99
N GLY A 621 -1.94 30.92 8.56
CA GLY A 621 -3.09 30.44 7.80
C GLY A 621 -2.72 29.86 6.43
N ARG A 622 -1.73 30.43 5.74
CA ARG A 622 -1.20 29.88 4.48
C ARG A 622 -0.48 28.54 4.72
N ALA A 623 0.29 28.45 5.80
CA ALA A 623 0.91 27.19 6.22
C ALA A 623 -0.15 26.13 6.56
N LEU A 624 -1.28 26.53 7.16
CA LEU A 624 -2.43 25.65 7.40
C LEU A 624 -3.09 25.17 6.09
N MET A 625 -3.25 26.03 5.07
CA MET A 625 -3.75 25.61 3.74
C MET A 625 -2.83 24.55 3.11
N GLN A 626 -1.51 24.72 3.26
CA GLN A 626 -0.54 23.75 2.78
C GLN A 626 -0.61 22.43 3.55
N LEU A 627 -0.77 22.49 4.88
CA LEU A 627 -0.94 21.31 5.74
C LEU A 627 -2.23 20.55 5.41
N ASP A 628 -3.35 21.26 5.24
CA ASP A 628 -4.63 20.69 4.83
C ASP A 628 -4.51 19.93 3.51
N PHE A 629 -3.87 20.56 2.51
CA PHE A 629 -3.68 19.95 1.20
C PHE A 629 -2.73 18.75 1.25
N GLN A 630 -1.64 18.82 2.01
CA GLN A 630 -0.73 17.69 2.21
C GLN A 630 -1.43 16.51 2.88
N GLN A 631 -2.26 16.76 3.89
CA GLN A 631 -3.02 15.72 4.56
C GLN A 631 -4.06 15.08 3.62
N PHE A 632 -4.75 15.90 2.82
CA PHE A 632 -5.65 15.42 1.77
C PHE A 632 -4.90 14.48 0.82
N LEU A 633 -3.75 14.91 0.29
CA LEU A 633 -2.92 14.09 -0.61
C LEU A 633 -2.46 12.77 0.06
N MET A 634 -1.91 12.83 1.27
CA MET A 634 -1.40 11.63 1.97
C MET A 634 -2.46 10.55 2.19
N LYS A 635 -3.71 10.95 2.48
CA LYS A 635 -4.82 10.02 2.67
C LYS A 635 -5.43 9.60 1.32
N LEU A 636 -5.56 10.52 0.35
CA LEU A 636 -6.00 10.21 -1.02
C LEU A 636 -5.08 9.20 -1.72
N GLU A 637 -3.77 9.29 -1.46
CA GLU A 637 -2.76 8.37 -1.97
C GLU A 637 -2.93 6.92 -1.47
N LYS A 638 -3.65 6.71 -0.36
CA LYS A 638 -4.03 5.37 0.13
C LYS A 638 -5.32 4.86 -0.50
N LEU A 639 -6.17 5.79 -0.95
CA LEU A 639 -7.48 5.52 -1.56
C LEU A 639 -7.42 5.42 -3.08
N THR A 640 -6.28 5.69 -3.72
CA THR A 640 -6.13 5.60 -5.18
C THR A 640 -4.71 5.19 -5.59
N ASP A 641 -4.64 4.33 -6.61
CA ASP A 641 -3.37 3.94 -7.24
C ASP A 641 -2.97 4.88 -8.41
N LEU A 642 -3.76 5.94 -8.66
CA LEU A 642 -3.46 6.92 -9.70
C LEU A 642 -2.17 7.70 -9.38
N ARG A 643 -1.21 7.63 -10.29
CA ARG A 643 0.04 8.38 -10.26
C ARG A 643 0.39 8.82 -11.70
N PRO A 644 0.66 10.12 -11.96
CA PRO A 644 0.63 11.27 -11.05
C PRO A 644 -0.79 11.67 -10.61
N ILE A 645 -0.91 12.37 -9.48
CA ILE A 645 -2.20 12.90 -9.00
C ILE A 645 -2.63 14.06 -9.92
N PRO A 646 -3.82 13.99 -10.54
CA PRO A 646 -4.32 15.03 -11.44
C PRO A 646 -4.40 16.38 -10.74
N ASP A 647 -3.98 17.45 -11.43
CA ASP A 647 -4.09 18.85 -10.99
C ASP A 647 -3.47 19.11 -9.58
N LYS A 648 -2.49 18.30 -9.15
CA LYS A 648 -1.75 18.55 -7.90
C LYS A 648 -0.94 19.84 -7.99
N GLU A 649 -0.23 20.03 -9.10
CA GLU A 649 0.58 21.23 -9.34
C GLU A 649 -0.29 22.49 -9.39
N PHE A 650 -1.54 22.38 -9.86
CA PHE A 650 -2.50 23.48 -9.89
C PHE A 650 -2.78 24.03 -8.48
N VAL A 651 -3.02 23.15 -7.49
CA VAL A 651 -3.24 23.61 -6.11
C VAL A 651 -1.95 24.10 -5.45
N GLU A 652 -0.85 23.36 -5.60
CA GLU A 652 0.43 23.75 -4.99
C GLU A 652 0.94 25.09 -5.52
N THR A 653 0.80 25.32 -6.82
CA THR A 653 1.26 26.55 -7.47
C THR A 653 0.41 27.73 -7.01
N TYR A 654 -0.90 27.55 -6.85
CA TYR A 654 -1.76 28.58 -6.25
C TYR A 654 -1.38 28.90 -4.79
N ILE A 655 -1.09 27.89 -3.97
CA ILE A 655 -0.65 28.10 -2.58
C ILE A 655 0.72 28.79 -2.54
N LYS A 656 1.67 28.37 -3.39
CA LYS A 656 2.99 29.00 -3.52
C LYS A 656 2.88 30.43 -4.03
N ALA A 657 1.88 30.73 -4.86
CA ALA A 657 1.63 32.08 -5.35
C ALA A 657 1.35 33.08 -4.22
N TYR A 658 0.94 32.62 -3.03
CA TYR A 658 0.82 33.50 -1.86
C TYR A 658 2.16 34.11 -1.39
N TYR A 659 3.28 33.48 -1.71
CA TYR A 659 4.62 33.88 -1.25
C TYR A 659 5.43 34.64 -2.32
N LEU A 660 4.85 34.90 -3.50
CA LEU A 660 5.54 35.57 -4.60
C LEU A 660 5.74 37.07 -4.35
N THR A 661 6.82 37.62 -4.93
CA THR A 661 7.08 39.07 -4.95
C THR A 661 6.25 39.78 -6.03
N GLU A 662 6.22 41.12 -6.04
CA GLU A 662 5.45 41.91 -7.02
C GLU A 662 5.81 41.59 -8.48
N ASN A 663 7.10 41.48 -8.79
CA ASN A 663 7.58 41.21 -10.15
C ASN A 663 7.25 39.78 -10.60
N ASP A 664 7.38 38.81 -9.69
CA ASP A 664 7.07 37.41 -9.97
C ASP A 664 5.57 37.20 -10.13
N MET A 665 4.74 37.99 -9.42
CA MET A 665 3.28 37.96 -9.54
C MET A 665 2.80 38.49 -10.89
N GLU A 666 3.43 39.52 -11.45
CA GLU A 666 3.13 40.00 -12.81
C GLU A 666 3.46 38.94 -13.87
N GLN A 667 4.56 38.20 -13.69
CA GLN A 667 4.92 37.06 -14.56
C GLN A 667 3.98 35.87 -14.37
N PHE A 668 3.58 35.58 -13.13
CA PHE A 668 2.65 34.52 -12.78
C PHE A 668 1.29 34.70 -13.48
N ILE A 669 0.74 35.91 -13.41
CA ILE A 669 -0.54 36.27 -14.05
C ILE A 669 -0.45 36.10 -15.59
N LYS A 670 0.68 36.44 -16.21
CA LYS A 670 0.87 36.28 -17.67
C LYS A 670 1.03 34.82 -18.11
N ASN A 671 1.66 33.99 -17.27
CA ASN A 671 2.00 32.61 -17.61
C ASN A 671 0.89 31.60 -17.26
N HIS A 672 0.11 31.84 -16.20
CA HIS A 672 -0.90 30.90 -15.71
C HIS A 672 -2.33 31.28 -16.14
N ARG A 673 -2.73 30.84 -17.33
CA ARG A 673 -4.09 31.03 -17.90
C ARG A 673 -5.15 30.04 -17.38
N GLU A 674 -4.75 29.16 -16.47
CA GLU A 674 -5.57 28.08 -15.92
C GLU A 674 -6.46 28.51 -14.75
N TYR A 675 -6.16 29.65 -14.11
CA TYR A 675 -6.95 30.22 -13.02
C TYR A 675 -7.99 31.23 -13.54
N SER A 676 -9.14 31.30 -12.88
CA SER A 676 -10.16 32.30 -13.18
C SER A 676 -9.69 33.72 -12.82
N MET A 677 -10.14 34.74 -13.55
CA MET A 677 -9.90 36.15 -13.21
C MET A 677 -10.30 36.46 -11.76
N LYS A 678 -11.41 35.89 -11.27
CA LYS A 678 -11.84 36.06 -9.87
C LYS A 678 -10.81 35.49 -8.89
N GLN A 679 -10.22 34.33 -9.21
CA GLN A 679 -9.22 33.67 -8.37
C GLN A 679 -7.90 34.45 -8.36
N LEU A 680 -7.48 34.99 -9.51
CA LEU A 680 -6.29 35.84 -9.61
C LEU A 680 -6.50 37.21 -8.92
N ALA A 681 -7.65 37.85 -9.13
CA ALA A 681 -7.97 39.12 -8.48
C ALA A 681 -8.04 38.98 -6.96
N ASN A 682 -8.64 37.89 -6.45
CA ASN A 682 -8.67 37.64 -5.02
C ASN A 682 -7.29 37.30 -4.44
N LEU A 683 -6.46 36.55 -5.17
CA LEU A 683 -5.07 36.28 -4.78
C LEU A 683 -4.28 37.58 -4.62
N VAL A 684 -4.37 38.49 -5.62
CA VAL A 684 -3.76 39.83 -5.57
C VAL A 684 -4.30 40.65 -4.38
N ASN A 685 -5.59 40.54 -4.07
CA ASN A 685 -6.19 41.26 -2.95
C ASN A 685 -5.73 40.75 -1.57
N VAL A 686 -5.46 39.46 -1.42
CA VAL A 686 -5.09 38.81 -0.14
C VAL A 686 -3.57 38.83 0.09
N CYS A 687 -2.77 38.58 -0.94
CA CYS A 687 -1.31 38.62 -0.84
C CYS A 687 -0.77 39.99 -0.48
N LEU A 688 -1.43 41.04 -0.97
CA LEU A 688 -0.86 42.39 -1.03
C LEU A 688 -1.52 43.37 -0.07
N GLY A 689 -2.46 42.91 0.77
CA GLY A 689 -3.20 43.76 1.72
C GLY A 689 -2.35 44.33 2.87
N SER A 690 -1.18 43.75 3.16
CA SER A 690 -0.33 44.14 4.29
C SER A 690 1.04 44.74 3.90
N HIS A 691 1.51 44.59 2.65
CA HIS A 691 2.91 44.90 2.31
C HIS A 691 3.16 45.76 1.05
N ILE A 692 2.16 46.19 0.26
CA ILE A 692 2.41 46.89 -1.02
C ILE A 692 1.57 48.17 -1.24
N ASN A 693 2.15 49.07 -2.04
CA ASN A 693 1.63 50.40 -2.39
C ASN A 693 0.34 50.32 -3.25
N LYS A 694 -0.66 51.16 -2.98
CA LYS A 694 -2.00 51.15 -3.63
C LYS A 694 -1.94 51.21 -5.17
N LYS A 695 -0.90 51.85 -5.72
CA LYS A 695 -0.63 51.99 -7.16
C LYS A 695 -0.20 50.68 -7.84
N ALA A 696 0.61 49.86 -7.16
CA ALA A 696 1.05 48.56 -7.67
C ALA A 696 -0.11 47.55 -7.75
N ARG A 697 -1.00 47.55 -6.75
CA ARG A 697 -2.23 46.75 -6.76
C ARG A 697 -3.14 47.10 -7.94
N GLN A 698 -3.31 48.38 -8.25
CA GLN A 698 -4.08 48.80 -9.43
C GLN A 698 -3.43 48.38 -10.75
N LYS A 699 -2.10 48.41 -10.84
CA LYS A 699 -1.35 47.95 -12.02
C LYS A 699 -1.55 46.44 -12.26
N LEU A 700 -1.49 45.62 -11.21
CA LEU A 700 -1.69 44.16 -11.32
C LEU A 700 -3.15 43.80 -11.67
N LEU A 701 -4.14 44.50 -11.10
CA LEU A 701 -5.54 44.31 -11.48
C LEU A 701 -5.80 44.72 -12.94
N ALA A 702 -5.21 45.82 -13.40
CA ALA A 702 -5.27 46.22 -14.81
C ALA A 702 -4.60 45.19 -15.74
N ALA A 703 -3.50 44.56 -15.30
CA ALA A 703 -2.85 43.50 -16.06
C ALA A 703 -3.71 42.22 -16.16
N ILE A 704 -4.57 41.93 -15.18
CA ILE A 704 -5.55 40.84 -15.25
C ILE A 704 -6.64 41.18 -16.26
N ASP A 705 -7.16 42.41 -16.23
CA ASP A 705 -8.20 42.87 -17.18
C ASP A 705 -7.69 42.91 -18.64
N ASP A 706 -6.41 43.23 -18.85
CA ASP A 706 -5.78 43.25 -20.18
C ASP A 706 -5.57 41.84 -20.78
N ILE A 707 -5.57 40.77 -19.97
CA ILE A 707 -5.48 39.38 -20.46
C ILE A 707 -6.77 38.93 -21.14
N ASP A 708 -7.92 39.48 -20.73
CA ASP A 708 -9.24 39.15 -21.28
C ASP A 708 -9.59 39.96 -22.54
N ARG A 709 -8.89 41.07 -22.80
CA ARG A 709 -9.07 41.78 -24.06
C ARG A 709 -8.64 40.87 -25.20
N PRO A 710 -9.55 40.49 -26.13
CA PRO A 710 -9.14 39.76 -27.31
C PRO A 710 -8.10 40.64 -28.02
N LYS A 711 -6.90 40.09 -28.25
CA LYS A 711 -5.92 40.75 -29.12
C LYS A 711 -6.65 41.05 -30.43
N ARG A 712 -6.90 42.33 -30.68
CA ARG A 712 -7.48 42.81 -31.93
C ARG A 712 -6.64 42.38 -33.12
#